data_AF-A0A5S9IX58-F1
#
_entry.id   AF-A0A5S9IX58-F1
#
_cell.length_a   1.000
_cell.length_b   1.000
_cell.length_c   1.000
_cell.angle_alpha   90.00
_cell.angle_beta   90.00
_cell.angle_gamma   90.00
#
_symmetry.space_group_name_H-M   'P 1'
#
loop_
_entity.id
_entity.type
_entity.pdbx_description
1 polymer ?
#
loop_
_entity_poly.entity_id
_entity_poly.type
_entity_poly.pdbx_seq_one_letter_code
_entity_poly.pdbx_strand_id
1 'polypeptide(L)'
;MFTTIEKYQKAFLVFITVLLTAAFGLGGVCFTIFDPSNFTSIASIGELNKSYSQSQFAVAVQHWRGIHRLSRKMSPQAKAAGAQIDRQDYQQYIRFMQGMILDQMEAPPIWNQVYMLSNAVQKVDAEIDKQIESTPNPLTAQEILQRRIDAYLNMSEDNKKRAQEPLTEKDVWKCLILAEEAASHGIQVSNVEVDTVVRNTIDRLGGRQAFNRELSESMRMLYSDFRSIIGQAIAIAKLIDTKASTIKVRSKEVFENVKSDYQEFQVDYVVVNSDSFVAKNEADSRKQRIAFFEKNDDLAFFVRPPSASFEFVYANEEAFLPQNTPSEEEIKNYADKNMDRYRDHEEDLLEEVLELKRGRIIEDLNASIAKQKAQSALSSLRITLGNLTGKVPLDNIAKSYNLSYGQHSDVAETNFLDLKDVGTTSAKKQIYESLKSGDFSRVFAGRTQGYFFVRLTELVENGRLSKEDVANDENAFLKAYYENNKWDFKSVDEYRLAYVVADYNEIEKSLIPTTNDLKQFYDKYKEELYKTEDGYQDFNSVKNDVLSRAKNLLKTRILQKIGAVQKQCKNLGNNANVGPAVEELGRRVGLKYYESASLQTVDEIKKENVPGDDEFSPNVTKDTKVSEVVDYKNGKYFFIVLEHKSKDGEKFEEVREEVKEKFLQKQAVDAAKNFANDVAAEFTSTLAKAKKSIDTYFEGKDAKEIESEKIAKLEKISQEVFRTVALKHSLTYHRSAPFVNIADVSGLKDFKTIDSEIKKASIGSVGVPVEDSEGKSVCLFLLNSKREPTLNEIPQTKLVNIQQGLWELRYREKLRDEFVNYDRLVEKFSFSLDDSAEELDEEDLLDDEDEEEDEE
;
A
#
# COMPACT_ATOMS: atom_id res chain seq x y z
N MET A 1 31.85 38.34 -51.27
CA MET A 1 30.73 39.24 -50.91
C MET A 1 29.87 39.43 -52.13
N PHE A 2 28.59 39.08 -52.08
CA PHE A 2 27.66 39.39 -53.15
C PHE A 2 27.50 40.91 -53.28
N THR A 3 27.47 41.40 -54.51
CA THR A 3 27.11 42.80 -54.79
C THR A 3 25.68 43.06 -54.31
N THR A 4 25.33 44.31 -54.00
CA THR A 4 24.00 44.67 -53.51
C THR A 4 22.90 44.18 -54.46
N ILE A 5 23.17 44.21 -55.77
CA ILE A 5 22.27 43.72 -56.82
C ILE A 5 22.07 42.20 -56.74
N GLU A 6 23.13 41.41 -56.50
CA GLU A 6 23.02 39.95 -56.35
C GLU A 6 22.23 39.56 -55.08
N LYS A 7 22.31 40.36 -54.01
CA LYS A 7 21.47 40.15 -52.81
C LYS A 7 19.99 40.40 -53.12
N TYR A 8 19.66 41.48 -53.84
CA TYR A 8 18.28 41.77 -54.25
C TYR A 8 17.73 40.73 -55.24
N GLN A 9 18.54 40.26 -56.20
CA GLN A 9 18.13 39.21 -57.12
C GLN A 9 17.84 37.89 -56.42
N LYS A 10 18.67 37.50 -55.43
CA LYS A 10 18.42 36.30 -54.62
C LYS A 10 17.19 36.44 -53.73
N ALA A 11 17.02 37.58 -53.07
CA ALA A 11 15.83 37.86 -52.26
C ALA A 11 14.55 37.84 -53.12
N PHE A 12 14.59 38.41 -54.32
CA PHE A 12 13.47 38.39 -55.26
C PHE A 12 13.16 36.97 -55.77
N LEU A 13 14.20 36.16 -56.02
CA LEU A 13 14.02 34.77 -56.48
C LEU A 13 13.44 33.89 -55.36
N VAL A 14 13.88 34.09 -54.11
CA VAL A 14 13.27 33.48 -52.93
C VAL A 14 11.81 33.91 -52.80
N PHE A 15 11.50 35.20 -52.93
CA PHE A 15 10.14 35.73 -52.85
C PHE A 15 9.20 35.15 -53.94
N ILE A 16 9.66 35.08 -55.19
CA ILE A 16 8.91 34.44 -56.29
C ILE A 16 8.69 32.95 -56.00
N THR A 17 9.70 32.27 -55.49
CA THR A 17 9.61 30.84 -55.15
C THR A 17 8.59 30.62 -54.03
N VAL A 18 8.59 31.46 -52.99
CA VAL A 18 7.60 31.42 -51.91
C VAL A 18 6.19 31.67 -52.43
N LEU A 19 6.00 32.66 -53.31
CA LEU A 19 4.69 32.95 -53.93
C LEU A 19 4.18 31.81 -54.81
N LEU A 20 5.05 31.21 -55.64
CA LEU A 20 4.70 30.05 -56.45
C LEU A 20 4.32 28.85 -55.58
N THR A 21 5.09 28.59 -54.52
CA THR A 21 4.87 27.46 -53.62
C THR A 21 3.58 27.66 -52.79
N ALA A 22 3.28 28.89 -52.38
CA ALA A 22 2.01 29.26 -51.77
C ALA A 22 0.82 29.05 -52.72
N ALA A 23 0.96 29.38 -54.00
CA ALA A 23 -0.07 29.14 -55.02
C ALA A 23 -0.38 27.64 -55.23
N PHE A 24 0.54 26.73 -54.87
CA PHE A 24 0.33 25.28 -54.90
C PHE A 24 -0.14 24.69 -53.55
N GLY A 25 -0.57 25.53 -52.59
CA GLY A 25 -1.04 25.08 -51.28
C GLY A 25 0.09 24.66 -50.33
N LEU A 26 1.35 24.87 -50.72
CA LEU A 26 2.54 24.62 -49.88
C LEU A 26 3.00 25.89 -49.14
N GLY A 27 2.14 26.91 -49.06
CA GLY A 27 2.44 28.20 -48.42
C GLY A 27 2.84 28.06 -46.95
N GLY A 28 2.21 27.14 -46.23
CA GLY A 28 2.59 26.80 -44.86
C GLY A 28 4.05 26.34 -44.76
N VAL A 29 4.48 25.41 -45.63
CA VAL A 29 5.86 24.89 -45.66
C VAL A 29 6.88 26.00 -45.94
N CYS A 30 6.58 26.93 -46.85
CA CYS A 30 7.46 28.07 -47.08
C CYS A 30 7.50 29.06 -45.91
N PHE A 31 6.36 29.33 -45.26
CA PHE A 31 6.33 30.14 -44.03
C PHE A 31 7.18 29.49 -42.94
N THR A 32 7.05 28.18 -42.74
CA THR A 32 7.86 27.45 -41.77
C THR A 32 9.32 27.36 -42.16
N ILE A 33 9.71 27.37 -43.44
CA ILE A 33 11.13 27.32 -43.84
C ILE A 33 11.80 28.70 -43.74
N PHE A 34 11.08 29.77 -44.09
CA PHE A 34 11.61 31.13 -44.15
C PHE A 34 11.33 31.96 -42.90
N ASP A 35 10.74 31.37 -41.86
CA ASP A 35 10.60 32.02 -40.57
C ASP A 35 12.00 32.47 -40.06
N PRO A 36 12.22 33.78 -39.81
CA PRO A 36 13.46 34.28 -39.24
C PRO A 36 13.90 33.52 -37.98
N SER A 37 12.95 33.00 -37.18
CA SER A 37 13.20 32.22 -35.97
C SER A 37 14.01 30.92 -36.22
N ASN A 38 14.01 30.40 -37.46
CA ASN A 38 14.83 29.26 -37.86
C ASN A 38 16.30 29.59 -38.04
N PHE A 39 16.63 30.86 -38.29
CA PHE A 39 17.98 31.29 -38.64
C PHE A 39 18.72 31.91 -37.45
N THR A 40 17.98 32.34 -36.41
CA THR A 40 18.55 32.78 -35.14
C THR A 40 18.85 31.58 -34.25
N SER A 41 20.14 31.30 -34.07
CA SER A 41 20.62 30.33 -33.10
C SER A 41 20.41 30.90 -31.70
N ILE A 42 19.56 30.28 -30.89
CA ILE A 42 19.29 30.71 -29.51
C ILE A 42 20.23 30.05 -28.49
N ALA A 43 20.88 28.95 -28.88
CA ALA A 43 21.81 28.25 -28.01
C ALA A 43 22.95 27.60 -28.79
N SER A 44 24.12 27.52 -28.15
CA SER A 44 25.26 26.74 -28.67
C SER A 44 25.86 25.85 -27.59
N ILE A 45 26.20 24.62 -27.96
CA ILE A 45 26.93 23.65 -27.13
C ILE A 45 28.38 23.64 -27.61
N GLY A 46 29.23 24.45 -26.96
CA GLY A 46 30.58 24.78 -27.43
C GLY A 46 31.45 23.55 -27.71
N GLU A 47 31.58 22.63 -26.74
CA GLU A 47 32.46 21.46 -26.91
C GLU A 47 31.98 20.48 -27.99
N LEU A 48 30.68 20.49 -28.31
CA LEU A 48 30.07 19.58 -29.28
C LEU A 48 29.89 20.21 -30.67
N ASN A 49 30.24 21.50 -30.83
CA ASN A 49 30.05 22.28 -32.07
C ASN A 49 28.61 22.21 -32.62
N LYS A 50 27.62 22.24 -31.72
CA LYS A 50 26.19 22.17 -32.08
C LYS A 50 25.48 23.48 -31.74
N SER A 51 24.67 23.98 -32.66
CA SER A 51 23.79 25.13 -32.43
C SER A 51 22.33 24.74 -32.66
N TYR A 52 21.43 25.37 -31.90
CA TYR A 52 19.99 25.16 -32.01
C TYR A 52 19.28 26.46 -32.31
N SER A 53 18.43 26.46 -33.34
CA SER A 53 17.50 27.57 -33.61
C SER A 53 16.33 27.57 -32.62
N GLN A 54 15.62 28.69 -32.53
CA GLN A 54 14.42 28.80 -31.69
C GLN A 54 13.37 27.76 -32.07
N SER A 55 13.12 27.58 -33.36
CA SER A 55 12.18 26.59 -33.87
C SER A 55 12.59 25.15 -33.57
N GLN A 56 13.89 24.82 -33.65
CA GLN A 56 14.38 23.49 -33.31
C GLN A 56 14.18 23.20 -31.82
N PHE A 57 14.38 24.20 -30.97
CA PHE A 57 14.13 24.06 -29.55
C PHE A 57 12.63 23.93 -29.24
N ALA A 58 11.77 24.76 -29.84
CA ALA A 58 10.31 24.65 -29.66
C ALA A 58 9.78 23.24 -30.05
N VAL A 59 10.24 22.69 -31.18
CA VAL A 59 9.93 21.32 -31.59
C VAL A 59 10.47 20.30 -30.57
N ALA A 60 11.68 20.49 -30.06
CA ALA A 60 12.24 19.63 -29.03
C ALA A 60 11.43 19.68 -27.72
N VAL A 61 10.97 20.87 -27.31
CA VAL A 61 10.12 21.06 -26.12
C VAL A 61 8.82 20.27 -26.28
N GLN A 62 8.10 20.47 -27.40
CA GLN A 62 6.89 19.72 -27.69
C GLN A 62 7.14 18.20 -27.66
N HIS A 63 8.21 17.76 -28.31
CA HIS A 63 8.52 16.34 -28.43
C HIS A 63 8.90 15.69 -27.09
N TRP A 64 9.80 16.31 -26.33
CA TRP A 64 10.24 15.78 -25.04
C TRP A 64 9.13 15.86 -24.00
N ARG A 65 8.29 16.91 -23.99
CA ARG A 65 7.10 16.96 -23.13
C ARG A 65 6.12 15.85 -23.49
N GLY A 66 5.84 15.60 -24.77
CA GLY A 66 5.00 14.48 -25.23
C GLY A 66 5.54 13.12 -24.77
N ILE A 67 6.85 12.89 -24.95
CA ILE A 67 7.53 11.67 -24.52
C ILE A 67 7.53 11.51 -23.00
N HIS A 68 7.67 12.59 -22.24
CA HIS A 68 7.55 12.57 -20.78
C HIS A 68 6.12 12.31 -20.31
N ARG A 69 5.09 12.86 -20.99
CA ARG A 69 3.69 12.51 -20.70
C ARG A 69 3.46 11.02 -20.87
N LEU A 70 3.98 10.43 -21.94
CA LEU A 70 3.92 8.99 -22.16
C LEU A 70 4.75 8.21 -21.14
N SER A 71 5.94 8.71 -20.75
CA SER A 71 6.74 8.07 -19.72
C SER A 71 6.01 8.05 -18.37
N ARG A 72 5.22 9.08 -18.01
CA ARG A 72 4.36 9.04 -16.82
C ARG A 72 3.34 7.89 -16.83
N LYS A 73 2.81 7.57 -18.02
CA LYS A 73 1.87 6.43 -18.22
C LYS A 73 2.58 5.07 -18.26
N MET A 74 3.86 5.03 -18.64
CA MET A 74 4.59 3.79 -18.92
C MET A 74 5.60 3.38 -17.84
N SER A 75 6.13 4.37 -17.12
CA SER A 75 7.10 4.24 -16.04
C SER A 75 6.39 3.68 -14.81
N PRO A 76 6.77 2.49 -14.32
CA PRO A 76 6.28 2.05 -13.03
C PRO A 76 6.50 3.06 -11.89
N GLN A 77 7.65 3.74 -11.89
CA GLN A 77 7.96 4.75 -10.87
C GLN A 77 6.98 5.92 -10.93
N ALA A 78 6.62 6.37 -12.13
CA ALA A 78 5.62 7.41 -12.32
C ALA A 78 4.22 6.93 -11.93
N LYS A 79 3.87 5.67 -12.22
CA LYS A 79 2.60 5.07 -11.76
C LYS A 79 2.53 5.03 -10.23
N ALA A 80 3.64 4.72 -9.55
CA ALA A 80 3.70 4.77 -8.09
C ALA A 80 3.54 6.19 -7.54
N ALA A 81 4.14 7.18 -8.19
CA ALA A 81 4.05 8.59 -7.81
C ALA A 81 2.66 9.19 -8.09
N GLY A 82 2.03 8.78 -9.19
CA GLY A 82 0.71 9.21 -9.62
C GLY A 82 -0.45 8.41 -9.04
N ALA A 83 -0.13 7.38 -8.27
CA ALA A 83 -1.06 6.46 -7.66
C ALA A 83 -2.03 7.14 -6.68
N GLN A 84 -3.27 7.37 -7.13
CA GLN A 84 -4.40 6.71 -6.47
C GLN A 84 -4.43 5.24 -6.94
N ILE A 85 -3.40 4.45 -6.64
CA ILE A 85 -3.46 2.99 -6.86
C ILE A 85 -4.53 2.50 -5.90
N ASP A 86 -5.67 2.08 -6.44
CA ASP A 86 -6.67 1.35 -5.66
C ASP A 86 -5.92 0.18 -4.98
N ARG A 87 -6.18 -0.07 -3.70
CA ARG A 87 -5.49 -1.13 -2.93
C ARG A 87 -5.58 -2.49 -3.63
N GLN A 88 -6.58 -2.69 -4.50
CA GLN A 88 -6.75 -3.88 -5.33
C GLN A 88 -5.67 -4.04 -6.43
N ASP A 89 -5.15 -2.94 -7.00
CA ASP A 89 -4.08 -2.93 -8.01
C ASP A 89 -2.67 -3.00 -7.40
N TYR A 90 -2.54 -2.80 -6.08
CA TYR A 90 -1.27 -2.78 -5.36
C TYR A 90 -0.45 -4.06 -5.52
N GLN A 91 -1.08 -5.23 -5.39
CA GLN A 91 -0.39 -6.52 -5.52
C GLN A 91 -0.05 -6.85 -6.98
N GLN A 92 -0.90 -6.46 -7.93
CA GLN A 92 -0.57 -6.57 -9.35
C GLN A 92 0.56 -5.63 -9.72
N TYR A 93 0.59 -4.43 -9.13
CA TYR A 93 1.66 -3.46 -9.28
C TYR A 93 2.98 -3.99 -8.68
N ILE A 94 2.97 -4.58 -7.48
CA ILE A 94 4.15 -5.24 -6.90
C ILE A 94 4.62 -6.41 -7.77
N ARG A 95 3.72 -7.30 -8.22
CA ARG A 95 4.09 -8.41 -9.11
C ARG A 95 4.58 -7.94 -10.47
N PHE A 96 4.00 -6.86 -11.00
CA PHE A 96 4.46 -6.21 -12.22
C PHE A 96 5.86 -5.62 -12.02
N MET A 97 6.11 -4.96 -10.90
CA MET A 97 7.43 -4.48 -10.51
C MET A 97 8.41 -5.64 -10.36
N GLN A 98 8.09 -6.67 -9.58
CA GLN A 98 8.93 -7.85 -9.32
C GLN A 98 9.21 -8.66 -10.59
N GLY A 99 8.22 -8.83 -11.47
CA GLY A 99 8.38 -9.47 -12.77
C GLY A 99 9.28 -8.66 -13.70
N MET A 100 9.11 -7.34 -13.72
CA MET A 100 10.03 -6.45 -14.42
C MET A 100 11.44 -6.51 -13.82
N ILE A 101 11.60 -6.65 -12.51
CA ILE A 101 12.89 -6.72 -11.80
C ILE A 101 13.69 -8.00 -12.14
N LEU A 102 13.02 -9.14 -12.20
CA LEU A 102 13.64 -10.41 -12.59
C LEU A 102 14.15 -10.38 -14.04
N ASP A 103 13.46 -9.63 -14.92
CA ASP A 103 13.89 -9.38 -16.30
C ASP A 103 14.88 -8.20 -16.43
N GLN A 104 15.07 -7.38 -15.38
CA GLN A 104 15.80 -6.09 -15.39
C GLN A 104 17.25 -6.14 -14.90
N MET A 105 17.79 -7.31 -14.56
CA MET A 105 19.19 -7.38 -14.12
C MET A 105 20.21 -6.96 -15.21
N GLU A 106 19.77 -6.65 -16.44
CA GLU A 106 20.64 -6.17 -17.52
C GLU A 106 20.43 -4.69 -17.94
N ALA A 107 19.23 -4.07 -17.79
CA ALA A 107 19.01 -2.63 -18.06
C ALA A 107 17.68 -2.09 -17.49
N PRO A 108 17.61 -0.83 -17.00
CA PRO A 108 16.34 -0.19 -16.62
C PRO A 108 15.40 -0.05 -17.84
N PRO A 109 14.07 -0.07 -17.64
CA PRO A 109 13.14 0.26 -18.70
C PRO A 109 13.40 1.68 -19.17
N ILE A 110 13.51 1.86 -20.49
CA ILE A 110 13.73 3.18 -21.09
C ILE A 110 12.77 4.25 -20.56
N TRP A 111 11.52 3.88 -20.29
CA TRP A 111 10.50 4.78 -19.74
C TRP A 111 10.80 5.28 -18.33
N ASN A 112 11.45 4.47 -17.48
CA ASN A 112 11.92 4.95 -16.17
C ASN A 112 13.08 5.93 -16.34
N GLN A 113 14.04 5.63 -17.21
CA GLN A 113 15.18 6.54 -17.45
C GLN A 113 14.70 7.88 -18.01
N VAL A 114 13.79 7.88 -18.99
CA VAL A 114 13.17 9.10 -19.53
C VAL A 114 12.41 9.89 -18.45
N TYR A 115 11.65 9.21 -17.59
CA TYR A 115 10.95 9.85 -16.47
C TYR A 115 11.92 10.49 -15.47
N MET A 116 13.03 9.83 -15.16
CA MET A 116 14.07 10.33 -14.26
C MET A 116 14.89 11.50 -14.83
N LEU A 117 14.72 11.86 -16.10
CA LEU A 117 15.34 13.06 -16.66
C LEU A 117 14.70 14.34 -16.13
N SER A 118 13.48 14.31 -15.58
CA SER A 118 12.85 15.48 -14.96
C SER A 118 13.56 15.89 -13.66
N ASN A 119 14.00 17.14 -13.55
CA ASN A 119 14.58 17.69 -12.31
C ASN A 119 13.64 17.54 -11.10
N ALA A 120 12.33 17.64 -11.31
CA ALA A 120 11.33 17.52 -10.26
C ALA A 120 11.31 16.09 -9.68
N VAL A 121 11.30 15.08 -10.57
CA VAL A 121 11.37 13.65 -10.21
C VAL A 121 12.67 13.35 -9.46
N GLN A 122 13.79 13.96 -9.86
CA GLN A 122 15.07 13.74 -9.21
C GLN A 122 15.16 14.27 -7.79
N LYS A 123 14.51 15.39 -7.49
CA LYS A 123 14.43 15.92 -6.12
C LYS A 123 13.67 14.93 -5.25
N VAL A 124 12.56 14.37 -5.75
CA VAL A 124 11.80 13.32 -5.06
C VAL A 124 12.65 12.07 -4.84
N ASP A 125 13.34 11.58 -5.88
CA ASP A 125 14.27 10.44 -5.75
C ASP A 125 15.36 10.72 -4.70
N ALA A 126 15.86 11.96 -4.57
CA ALA A 126 16.91 12.30 -3.60
C ALA A 126 16.41 12.19 -2.16
N GLU A 127 15.19 12.67 -1.92
CA GLU A 127 14.54 12.57 -0.62
C GLU A 127 14.28 11.11 -0.25
N ILE A 128 13.82 10.31 -1.21
CA ILE A 128 13.59 8.86 -1.02
C ILE A 128 14.90 8.12 -0.78
N ASP A 129 15.94 8.37 -1.56
CA ASP A 129 17.25 7.74 -1.40
C ASP A 129 17.82 8.06 -0.01
N LYS A 130 17.70 9.30 0.46
CA LYS A 130 18.10 9.71 1.82
C LYS A 130 17.31 8.99 2.91
N GLN A 131 16.01 8.74 2.71
CA GLN A 131 15.21 7.94 3.63
C GLN A 131 15.69 6.49 3.66
N ILE A 132 16.00 5.90 2.50
CA ILE A 132 16.51 4.53 2.38
C ILE A 132 17.87 4.41 3.09
N GLU A 133 18.80 5.35 2.83
CA GLU A 133 20.12 5.40 3.46
C GLU A 133 20.09 5.61 4.97
N SER A 134 19.05 6.29 5.50
CA SER A 134 18.89 6.47 6.95
C SER A 134 18.55 5.18 7.70
N THR A 135 18.31 4.08 6.98
CA THR A 135 17.99 2.79 7.60
C THR A 135 19.25 2.11 8.12
N PRO A 136 19.26 1.64 9.38
CA PRO A 136 20.44 1.06 10.03
C PRO A 136 20.92 -0.29 9.48
N ASN A 137 20.25 -0.89 8.49
CA ASN A 137 20.55 -2.24 8.01
C ASN A 137 20.99 -2.24 6.54
N PRO A 138 21.93 -3.14 6.17
CA PRO A 138 22.30 -3.35 4.79
C PRO A 138 21.10 -3.85 4.00
N LEU A 139 20.77 -3.16 2.92
CA LEU A 139 19.66 -3.54 2.06
C LEU A 139 20.20 -4.26 0.83
N THR A 140 19.63 -5.42 0.54
CA THR A 140 19.77 -6.06 -0.76
C THR A 140 19.16 -5.19 -1.85
N ALA A 141 19.56 -5.36 -3.11
CA ALA A 141 18.95 -4.65 -4.25
C ALA A 141 17.41 -4.75 -4.24
N GLN A 142 16.88 -5.94 -3.93
CA GLN A 142 15.43 -6.15 -3.82
C GLN A 142 14.78 -5.33 -2.69
N GLU A 143 15.43 -5.22 -1.52
CA GLU A 143 14.91 -4.44 -0.40
C GLU A 143 14.97 -2.94 -0.65
N ILE A 144 16.05 -2.44 -1.26
CA ILE A 144 16.16 -1.03 -1.68
C ILE A 144 15.01 -0.69 -2.62
N LEU A 145 14.73 -1.58 -3.57
CA LEU A 145 13.68 -1.36 -4.54
C LEU A 145 12.29 -1.43 -3.93
N GLN A 146 12.02 -2.42 -3.07
CA GLN A 146 10.75 -2.51 -2.35
C GLN A 146 10.51 -1.25 -1.50
N ARG A 147 11.53 -0.81 -0.75
CA ARG A 147 11.44 0.41 0.06
C ARG A 147 11.26 1.65 -0.78
N ARG A 148 11.87 1.72 -1.97
CA ARG A 148 11.65 2.81 -2.91
C ARG A 148 10.21 2.81 -3.39
N ILE A 149 9.68 1.67 -3.79
CA ILE A 149 8.26 1.53 -4.16
C ILE A 149 7.37 2.01 -3.01
N ASP A 150 7.61 1.54 -1.79
CA ASP A 150 6.84 1.93 -0.61
C ASP A 150 6.96 3.42 -0.30
N ALA A 151 8.14 4.02 -0.48
CA ALA A 151 8.35 5.45 -0.32
C ALA A 151 7.61 6.26 -1.38
N TYR A 152 7.57 5.78 -2.63
CA TYR A 152 6.78 6.40 -3.69
C TYR A 152 5.28 6.37 -3.37
N LEU A 153 4.78 5.27 -2.83
CA LEU A 153 3.37 5.10 -2.48
C LEU A 153 2.95 5.96 -1.28
N ASN A 154 3.87 6.15 -0.33
CA ASN A 154 3.63 6.87 0.92
C ASN A 154 4.18 8.31 0.91
N MET A 155 4.58 8.85 -0.24
CA MET A 155 5.12 10.20 -0.33
C MET A 155 4.04 11.25 -0.04
N SER A 156 4.45 12.44 0.42
CA SER A 156 3.54 13.57 0.63
C SER A 156 2.87 14.01 -0.67
N GLU A 157 1.68 14.60 -0.58
CA GLU A 157 0.96 15.14 -1.76
C GLU A 157 1.81 16.18 -2.52
N ASP A 158 2.61 16.99 -1.82
CA ASP A 158 3.55 17.93 -2.45
C ASP A 158 4.58 17.21 -3.34
N ASN A 159 5.11 16.08 -2.87
CA ASN A 159 6.07 15.28 -3.64
C ASN A 159 5.38 14.52 -4.78
N LYS A 160 4.10 14.11 -4.62
CA LYS A 160 3.32 13.53 -5.72
C LYS A 160 3.10 14.56 -6.82
N LYS A 161 2.68 15.77 -6.44
CA LYS A 161 2.49 16.88 -7.36
C LYS A 161 3.80 17.20 -8.09
N ARG A 162 4.91 17.32 -7.35
CA ARG A 162 6.25 17.54 -7.91
C ARG A 162 6.66 16.43 -8.89
N ALA A 163 6.43 15.16 -8.54
CA ALA A 163 6.74 14.03 -9.41
C ALA A 163 5.87 13.97 -10.68
N GLN A 164 4.73 14.66 -10.69
CA GLN A 164 3.85 14.76 -11.85
C GLN A 164 4.10 16.01 -12.71
N GLU A 165 4.97 16.94 -12.29
CA GLU A 165 5.27 18.15 -13.06
C GLU A 165 5.75 17.80 -14.48
N PRO A 166 5.34 18.59 -15.50
CA PRO A 166 5.86 18.43 -16.86
C PRO A 166 7.36 18.75 -16.92
N LEU A 167 8.01 18.43 -18.04
CA LEU A 167 9.40 18.86 -18.25
C LEU A 167 9.48 20.38 -18.40
N THR A 168 10.38 20.97 -17.63
CA THR A 168 10.80 22.37 -17.79
C THR A 168 11.67 22.53 -19.02
N GLU A 169 11.87 23.75 -19.51
CA GLU A 169 12.79 24.01 -20.62
C GLU A 169 14.23 23.58 -20.32
N LYS A 170 14.68 23.78 -19.08
CA LYS A 170 15.99 23.30 -18.60
C LYS A 170 16.11 21.78 -18.72
N ASP A 171 15.02 21.05 -18.48
CA ASP A 171 15.02 19.60 -18.65
C ASP A 171 15.17 19.20 -20.12
N VAL A 172 14.55 19.94 -21.04
CA VAL A 172 14.64 19.72 -22.49
C VAL A 172 16.06 20.00 -22.99
N TRP A 173 16.66 21.13 -22.58
CA TRP A 173 18.06 21.44 -22.93
C TRP A 173 19.03 20.35 -22.47
N LYS A 174 18.84 19.88 -21.24
CA LYS A 174 19.60 18.75 -20.73
C LYS A 174 19.44 17.49 -21.60
N CYS A 175 18.23 17.15 -22.03
CA CYS A 175 18.01 16.01 -22.92
C CYS A 175 18.78 16.17 -24.25
N LEU A 176 18.78 17.39 -24.82
CA LEU A 176 19.53 17.70 -26.04
C LEU A 176 21.04 17.58 -25.84
N ILE A 177 21.58 18.14 -24.75
CA ILE A 177 23.01 18.05 -24.40
C ILE A 177 23.43 16.58 -24.24
N LEU A 178 22.64 15.78 -23.52
CA LEU A 178 22.94 14.36 -23.32
C LEU A 178 22.86 13.55 -24.61
N ALA A 179 21.92 13.86 -25.51
CA ALA A 179 21.81 13.20 -26.81
C ALA A 179 23.04 13.48 -27.69
N GLU A 180 23.50 14.74 -27.73
CA GLU A 180 24.71 15.13 -28.48
C GLU A 180 25.98 14.57 -27.82
N GLU A 181 26.03 14.50 -26.48
CA GLU A 181 27.13 13.82 -25.78
C GLU A 181 27.16 12.33 -26.13
N ALA A 182 26.01 11.66 -26.20
CA ALA A 182 25.94 10.26 -26.61
C ALA A 182 26.47 10.06 -28.04
N ALA A 183 26.09 10.96 -28.94
CA ALA A 183 26.59 10.96 -30.32
C ALA A 183 28.11 11.19 -30.40
N SER A 184 28.68 12.10 -29.60
CA SER A 184 30.11 12.38 -29.57
C SER A 184 30.93 11.21 -29.00
N HIS A 185 30.34 10.40 -28.13
CA HIS A 185 30.91 9.14 -27.64
C HIS A 185 30.73 7.97 -28.62
N GLY A 186 30.14 8.21 -29.80
CA GLY A 186 29.92 7.19 -30.81
C GLY A 186 28.87 6.15 -30.43
N ILE A 187 27.95 6.49 -29.51
CA ILE A 187 26.88 5.58 -29.09
C ILE A 187 25.87 5.45 -30.23
N GLN A 188 25.81 4.25 -30.81
CA GLN A 188 24.89 3.94 -31.89
C GLN A 188 23.63 3.25 -31.36
N VAL A 189 22.48 3.61 -31.93
CA VAL A 189 21.18 2.98 -31.67
C VAL A 189 20.70 2.36 -32.97
N SER A 190 20.49 1.04 -32.94
CA SER A 190 19.99 0.31 -34.10
C SER A 190 18.49 0.49 -34.26
N ASN A 191 18.00 0.38 -35.50
CA ASN A 191 16.54 0.40 -35.77
C ASN A 191 15.79 -0.73 -35.03
N VAL A 192 16.45 -1.86 -34.78
CA VAL A 192 15.87 -3.00 -34.05
C VAL A 192 15.58 -2.63 -32.60
N GLU A 193 16.47 -1.89 -31.94
CA GLU A 193 16.27 -1.42 -30.57
C GLU A 193 15.08 -0.45 -30.48
N VAL A 194 15.03 0.51 -31.40
CA VAL A 194 13.90 1.45 -31.52
C VAL A 194 12.60 0.69 -31.75
N ASP A 195 12.56 -0.25 -32.70
CA ASP A 195 11.37 -1.02 -33.04
C ASP A 195 10.90 -1.92 -31.90
N THR A 196 11.83 -2.43 -31.09
CA THR A 196 11.50 -3.23 -29.91
C THR A 196 10.82 -2.36 -28.84
N VAL A 197 11.37 -1.18 -28.54
CA VAL A 197 10.75 -0.24 -27.60
C VAL A 197 9.38 0.21 -28.09
N VAL A 198 9.27 0.56 -29.38
CA VAL A 198 8.00 1.00 -29.98
C VAL A 198 6.96 -0.12 -29.93
N ARG A 199 7.31 -1.36 -30.30
CA ARG A 199 6.40 -2.51 -30.24
C ARG A 199 5.90 -2.76 -28.82
N ASN A 200 6.81 -2.78 -27.84
CA ASN A 200 6.45 -2.96 -26.44
C ASN A 200 5.52 -1.84 -25.93
N THR A 201 5.69 -0.62 -26.43
CA THR A 201 4.85 0.52 -26.10
C THR A 201 3.46 0.40 -26.71
N ILE A 202 3.38 -0.04 -27.98
CA ILE A 202 2.12 -0.34 -28.67
C ILE A 202 1.33 -1.40 -27.90
N ASP A 203 1.98 -2.50 -27.52
CA ASP A 203 1.33 -3.60 -26.82
C ASP A 203 0.79 -3.16 -25.45
N ARG A 204 1.54 -2.31 -24.72
CA ARG A 204 1.14 -1.76 -23.41
C ARG A 204 -0.01 -0.76 -23.48
N LEU A 205 -0.19 -0.03 -24.59
CA LEU A 205 -1.34 0.87 -24.78
C LEU A 205 -2.61 0.14 -25.23
N GLY A 206 -2.58 -1.18 -25.40
CA GLY A 206 -3.72 -1.94 -25.92
C GLY A 206 -3.77 -2.01 -27.44
N GLY A 207 -2.63 -1.84 -28.11
CA GLY A 207 -2.46 -2.04 -29.54
C GLY A 207 -2.30 -0.76 -30.35
N ARG A 208 -2.15 -0.94 -31.67
CA ARG A 208 -1.70 0.13 -32.59
C ARG A 208 -2.66 1.32 -32.70
N GLN A 209 -3.97 1.09 -32.56
CA GLN A 209 -4.97 2.16 -32.63
C GLN A 209 -4.87 3.09 -31.42
N ALA A 210 -4.79 2.54 -30.21
CA ALA A 210 -4.62 3.32 -28.98
C ALA A 210 -3.29 4.08 -28.97
N PHE A 211 -2.22 3.44 -29.45
CA PHE A 211 -0.93 4.09 -29.64
C PHE A 211 -0.98 5.27 -30.64
N ASN A 212 -1.61 5.08 -31.80
CA ASN A 212 -1.74 6.17 -32.78
C ASN A 212 -2.56 7.34 -32.23
N ARG A 213 -3.62 7.04 -31.48
CA ARG A 213 -4.45 8.05 -30.82
C ARG A 213 -3.64 8.87 -29.81
N GLU A 214 -2.91 8.21 -28.93
CA GLU A 214 -2.02 8.87 -27.96
C GLU A 214 -0.97 9.74 -28.66
N LEU A 215 -0.42 9.26 -29.78
CA LEU A 215 0.59 9.97 -30.57
C LEU A 215 0.04 11.23 -31.26
N SER A 216 -1.15 11.16 -31.85
CA SER A 216 -1.78 12.30 -32.53
C SER A 216 -2.46 13.29 -31.59
N GLU A 217 -3.23 12.80 -30.62
CA GLU A 217 -4.07 13.64 -29.75
C GLU A 217 -3.27 14.14 -28.55
N SER A 218 -2.59 13.24 -27.83
CA SER A 218 -1.90 13.61 -26.59
C SER A 218 -0.47 14.11 -26.81
N MET A 219 0.26 13.62 -27.82
CA MET A 219 1.64 14.06 -28.08
C MET A 219 1.76 15.05 -29.25
N ARG A 220 0.72 15.19 -30.08
CA ARG A 220 0.72 16.02 -31.31
C ARG A 220 1.99 15.78 -32.17
N MET A 221 2.41 14.52 -32.29
CA MET A 221 3.70 14.13 -32.89
C MET A 221 3.48 13.15 -34.05
N LEU A 222 4.35 13.17 -35.06
CA LEU A 222 4.34 12.13 -36.11
C LEU A 222 5.07 10.86 -35.66
N TYR A 223 4.71 9.72 -36.23
CA TYR A 223 5.34 8.43 -35.89
C TYR A 223 6.85 8.41 -36.18
N SER A 224 7.30 9.11 -37.22
CA SER A 224 8.73 9.27 -37.55
C SER A 224 9.48 10.04 -36.46
N ASP A 225 8.88 11.11 -35.95
CA ASP A 225 9.47 11.96 -34.91
C ASP A 225 9.53 11.20 -33.60
N PHE A 226 8.48 10.44 -33.29
CA PHE A 226 8.46 9.54 -32.13
C PHE A 226 9.60 8.53 -32.18
N ARG A 227 9.79 7.85 -33.31
CA ARG A 227 10.93 6.91 -33.48
C ARG A 227 12.28 7.61 -33.32
N SER A 228 12.41 8.82 -33.85
CA SER A 228 13.64 9.62 -33.73
C SER A 228 13.96 9.95 -32.27
N ILE A 229 12.98 10.45 -31.51
CA ILE A 229 13.17 10.81 -30.11
C ILE A 229 13.37 9.58 -29.23
N ILE A 230 12.71 8.46 -29.52
CA ILE A 230 13.00 7.18 -28.85
C ILE A 230 14.45 6.74 -29.13
N GLY A 231 14.95 6.93 -30.34
CA GLY A 231 16.36 6.72 -30.66
C GLY A 231 17.29 7.56 -29.78
N GLN A 232 16.98 8.85 -29.60
CA GLN A 232 17.74 9.74 -28.71
C GLN A 232 17.66 9.29 -27.25
N ALA A 233 16.48 8.94 -26.76
CA ALA A 233 16.28 8.44 -25.40
C ALA A 233 17.11 7.18 -25.14
N ILE A 234 17.13 6.22 -26.08
CA ILE A 234 17.96 5.01 -25.98
C ILE A 234 19.46 5.36 -25.99
N ALA A 235 19.88 6.35 -26.78
CA ALA A 235 21.28 6.80 -26.79
C ALA A 235 21.69 7.42 -25.44
N ILE A 236 20.82 8.26 -24.85
CA ILE A 236 21.01 8.84 -23.51
C ILE A 236 21.10 7.74 -22.45
N ALA A 237 20.18 6.77 -22.48
CA ALA A 237 20.20 5.60 -21.59
C ALA A 237 21.53 4.86 -21.64
N LYS A 238 22.00 4.51 -22.85
CA LYS A 238 23.29 3.84 -23.06
C LYS A 238 24.47 4.69 -22.59
N LEU A 239 24.43 6.01 -22.75
CA LEU A 239 25.47 6.92 -22.27
C LEU A 239 25.58 6.86 -20.75
N ILE A 240 24.44 6.97 -20.07
CA ILE A 240 24.35 6.90 -18.61
C ILE A 240 24.89 5.54 -18.14
N ASP A 241 24.42 4.43 -18.72
CA ASP A 241 24.83 3.08 -18.34
C ASP A 241 26.33 2.84 -18.58
N THR A 242 26.86 3.31 -19.71
CA THR A 242 28.30 3.22 -20.02
C THR A 242 29.13 3.93 -18.97
N LYS A 243 28.73 5.14 -18.57
CA LYS A 243 29.48 5.91 -17.57
C LYS A 243 29.27 5.39 -16.14
N ALA A 244 28.11 4.82 -15.85
CA ALA A 244 27.84 4.20 -14.57
C ALA A 244 28.56 2.86 -14.37
N SER A 245 28.90 2.14 -15.44
CA SER A 245 29.71 0.90 -15.37
C SER A 245 31.08 1.10 -14.69
N THR A 246 31.56 2.35 -14.63
CA THR A 246 32.82 2.71 -13.94
C THR A 246 32.68 2.79 -12.42
N ILE A 247 31.45 2.78 -11.88
CA ILE A 247 31.18 2.83 -10.43
C ILE A 247 31.61 1.51 -9.80
N LYS A 248 32.64 1.56 -8.95
CA LYS A 248 33.13 0.40 -8.19
C LYS A 248 32.62 0.48 -6.76
N VAL A 249 31.77 -0.47 -6.36
CA VAL A 249 31.47 -0.74 -4.94
C VAL A 249 32.59 -1.60 -4.37
N ARG A 250 33.28 -1.11 -3.33
CA ARG A 250 34.43 -1.83 -2.75
C ARG A 250 33.91 -2.97 -1.87
N SER A 251 34.51 -4.16 -1.95
CA SER A 251 34.11 -5.31 -1.11
C SER A 251 34.17 -5.00 0.39
N LYS A 252 35.06 -4.09 0.82
CA LYS A 252 35.12 -3.61 2.21
C LYS A 252 33.82 -2.94 2.63
N GLU A 253 33.23 -2.11 1.78
CA GLU A 253 31.98 -1.41 2.07
C GLU A 253 30.80 -2.39 2.13
N VAL A 254 30.74 -3.36 1.21
CA VAL A 254 29.77 -4.46 1.27
C VAL A 254 29.92 -5.23 2.57
N PHE A 255 31.15 -5.54 2.98
CA PHE A 255 31.42 -6.25 4.23
C PHE A 255 31.01 -5.46 5.48
N GLU A 256 31.38 -4.18 5.58
CA GLU A 256 30.99 -3.34 6.72
C GLU A 256 29.47 -3.23 6.88
N ASN A 257 28.75 -3.24 5.75
CA ASN A 257 27.30 -3.25 5.72
C ASN A 257 26.72 -4.58 6.24
N VAL A 258 27.29 -5.73 5.85
CA VAL A 258 26.71 -7.06 6.13
C VAL A 258 27.19 -7.68 7.43
N LYS A 259 28.35 -7.25 7.95
CA LYS A 259 29.00 -7.94 9.08
C LYS A 259 28.12 -8.02 10.32
N SER A 260 27.25 -7.04 10.57
CA SER A 260 26.34 -7.02 11.74
C SER A 260 25.35 -8.17 11.73
N ASP A 261 24.92 -8.62 10.55
CA ASP A 261 23.88 -9.64 10.39
C ASP A 261 24.44 -11.06 10.54
N TYR A 262 25.76 -11.20 10.40
CA TYR A 262 26.49 -12.45 10.52
C TYR A 262 27.43 -12.46 11.74
N GLN A 263 27.26 -11.49 12.66
CA GLN A 263 27.92 -11.54 13.95
C GLN A 263 27.45 -12.78 14.70
N GLU A 264 28.41 -13.57 15.18
CA GLU A 264 28.13 -14.72 16.02
C GLU A 264 28.17 -14.27 17.48
N PHE A 265 27.09 -14.57 18.21
CA PHE A 265 26.91 -14.21 19.59
C PHE A 265 26.90 -15.45 20.46
N GLN A 266 27.35 -15.32 21.70
CA GLN A 266 27.08 -16.29 22.74
C GLN A 266 26.58 -15.56 23.97
N VAL A 267 25.49 -16.04 24.55
CA VAL A 267 24.89 -15.40 25.74
C VAL A 267 24.68 -16.42 26.85
N ASP A 268 24.86 -15.94 28.08
CA ASP A 268 24.29 -16.59 29.26
C ASP A 268 22.97 -15.88 29.56
N TYR A 269 21.92 -16.62 29.91
CA TYR A 269 20.61 -16.04 30.16
C TYR A 269 19.85 -16.75 31.27
N VAL A 270 18.92 -16.01 31.87
CA VAL A 270 17.95 -16.51 32.85
C VAL A 270 16.55 -16.06 32.41
N VAL A 271 15.57 -16.93 32.63
CA VAL A 271 14.16 -16.62 32.35
C VAL A 271 13.40 -16.55 33.67
N VAL A 272 12.73 -15.43 33.90
CA VAL A 272 11.86 -15.18 35.04
C VAL A 272 10.42 -15.38 34.58
N ASN A 273 9.77 -16.45 35.06
CA ASN A 273 8.36 -16.69 34.75
C ASN A 273 7.49 -15.67 35.50
N SER A 274 6.58 -14.99 34.81
CA SER A 274 5.65 -14.02 35.41
C SER A 274 4.59 -14.70 36.28
N ASP A 275 4.27 -15.97 36.08
CA ASP A 275 3.28 -16.73 36.85
C ASP A 275 3.56 -16.71 38.37
N SER A 276 4.84 -16.65 38.77
CA SER A 276 5.20 -16.55 40.19
C SER A 276 4.80 -15.21 40.85
N PHE A 277 4.49 -14.20 40.04
CA PHE A 277 4.11 -12.85 40.45
C PHE A 277 2.61 -12.57 40.27
N VAL A 278 1.85 -13.49 39.68
CA VAL A 278 0.38 -13.35 39.52
C VAL A 278 -0.26 -13.28 40.91
N ALA A 279 -1.15 -12.31 41.12
CA ALA A 279 -1.86 -12.14 42.38
C ALA A 279 -2.69 -13.39 42.69
N LYS A 280 -2.43 -14.04 43.82
CA LYS A 280 -3.09 -15.30 44.20
C LYS A 280 -4.42 -15.10 44.93
N ASN A 281 -4.71 -13.87 45.36
CA ASN A 281 -5.90 -13.51 46.13
C ASN A 281 -6.33 -12.07 45.85
N GLU A 282 -7.53 -11.71 46.31
CA GLU A 282 -8.12 -10.38 46.06
C GLU A 282 -7.34 -9.24 46.74
N ALA A 283 -6.69 -9.48 47.87
CA ALA A 283 -5.90 -8.45 48.55
C ALA A 283 -4.66 -8.05 47.73
N ASP A 284 -4.02 -9.03 47.08
CA ASP A 284 -2.88 -8.80 46.19
C ASP A 284 -3.32 -8.16 44.86
N SER A 285 -4.45 -8.59 44.29
CA SER A 285 -5.05 -7.96 43.10
C SER A 285 -5.38 -6.48 43.38
N ARG A 286 -5.98 -6.19 44.53
CA ARG A 286 -6.24 -4.82 44.99
C ARG A 286 -4.96 -3.97 45.08
N LYS A 287 -3.87 -4.51 45.62
CA LYS A 287 -2.58 -3.79 45.66
C LYS A 287 -2.06 -3.50 44.26
N GLN A 288 -2.16 -4.45 43.34
CA GLN A 288 -1.74 -4.26 41.94
C GLN A 288 -2.58 -3.19 41.23
N ARG A 289 -3.91 -3.17 41.43
CA ARG A 289 -4.79 -2.10 40.90
C ARG A 289 -4.38 -0.71 41.41
N ILE A 290 -4.11 -0.58 42.72
CA ILE A 290 -3.67 0.69 43.32
C ILE A 290 -2.29 1.10 42.78
N ALA A 291 -1.34 0.18 42.71
CA ALA A 291 0.00 0.45 42.18
C ALA A 291 -0.07 0.87 40.70
N PHE A 292 -0.93 0.22 39.91
CA PHE A 292 -1.19 0.62 38.52
C PHE A 292 -1.77 2.04 38.44
N PHE A 293 -2.73 2.39 39.30
CA PHE A 293 -3.28 3.75 39.37
C PHE A 293 -2.24 4.79 39.77
N GLU A 294 -1.38 4.50 40.74
CA GLU A 294 -0.33 5.43 41.19
C GLU A 294 0.79 5.63 40.18
N LYS A 295 1.09 4.60 39.37
CA LYS A 295 2.14 4.64 38.34
C LYS A 295 1.66 5.29 37.04
N ASN A 296 0.37 5.27 36.76
CA ASN A 296 -0.18 5.76 35.50
C ASN A 296 -0.54 7.25 35.61
N ASP A 297 0.33 8.10 35.06
CA ASP A 297 0.16 9.56 35.04
C ASP A 297 -0.99 10.01 34.12
N ASP A 298 -1.46 9.15 33.21
CA ASP A 298 -2.58 9.45 32.33
C ASP A 298 -3.91 9.30 33.07
N LEU A 299 -4.37 10.42 33.61
CA LEU A 299 -5.63 10.54 34.31
C LEU A 299 -6.83 10.23 33.41
N ALA A 300 -6.69 10.35 32.08
CA ALA A 300 -7.74 10.02 31.11
C ALA A 300 -8.03 8.51 31.08
N PHE A 301 -7.04 7.67 31.38
CA PHE A 301 -7.20 6.21 31.47
C PHE A 301 -8.28 5.80 32.47
N PHE A 302 -8.50 6.62 33.51
CA PHE A 302 -9.44 6.33 34.59
C PHE A 302 -10.76 7.11 34.48
N VAL A 303 -10.99 7.79 33.34
CA VAL A 303 -12.26 8.46 33.07
C VAL A 303 -13.27 7.43 32.58
N ARG A 304 -14.39 7.31 33.28
CA ARG A 304 -15.53 6.55 32.75
C ARG A 304 -16.15 7.36 31.61
N PRO A 305 -16.38 6.77 30.42
CA PRO A 305 -17.16 7.46 29.40
C PRO A 305 -18.55 7.78 29.95
N PRO A 306 -19.18 8.87 29.51
CA PRO A 306 -20.47 9.24 30.03
C PRO A 306 -21.49 8.18 29.61
N SER A 307 -22.45 7.89 30.47
CA SER A 307 -23.51 6.94 30.16
C SER A 307 -24.88 7.60 30.18
N ALA A 308 -25.75 7.15 29.29
CA ALA A 308 -27.08 7.71 29.10
C ALA A 308 -28.14 6.61 29.14
N SER A 309 -29.20 6.87 29.89
CA SER A 309 -30.46 6.15 29.79
C SER A 309 -31.45 7.03 29.04
N PHE A 310 -32.14 6.48 28.04
CA PHE A 310 -33.07 7.23 27.23
C PHE A 310 -34.17 6.34 26.64
N GLU A 311 -35.30 6.95 26.35
CA GLU A 311 -36.42 6.34 25.64
C GLU A 311 -36.48 6.89 24.23
N PHE A 312 -36.99 6.12 23.27
CA PHE A 312 -37.10 6.57 21.89
C PHE A 312 -38.41 6.17 21.24
N VAL A 313 -38.85 7.00 20.29
CA VAL A 313 -39.99 6.71 19.41
C VAL A 313 -39.45 6.61 18.00
N TYR A 314 -39.81 5.53 17.31
CA TYR A 314 -39.31 5.19 15.99
C TYR A 314 -40.47 5.05 14.99
N ALA A 315 -40.31 5.66 13.81
CA ALA A 315 -41.21 5.58 12.68
C ALA A 315 -40.52 4.80 11.55
N ASN A 316 -41.00 3.60 11.25
CA ASN A 316 -40.58 2.85 10.07
C ASN A 316 -41.13 3.54 8.82
N GLU A 317 -40.28 3.84 7.83
CA GLU A 317 -40.68 4.43 6.55
C GLU A 317 -41.77 3.63 5.84
N GLU A 318 -41.73 2.29 5.94
CA GLU A 318 -42.70 1.38 5.30
C GLU A 318 -44.14 1.64 5.77
N ALA A 319 -44.31 2.06 7.03
CA ALA A 319 -45.64 2.38 7.57
C ALA A 319 -46.24 3.66 6.96
N PHE A 320 -45.43 4.46 6.26
CA PHE A 320 -45.82 5.72 5.61
C PHE A 320 -45.80 5.62 4.09
N LEU A 321 -45.57 4.44 3.53
CA LEU A 321 -45.68 4.23 2.08
C LEU A 321 -47.07 4.70 1.62
N PRO A 322 -47.13 5.59 0.63
CA PRO A 322 -48.39 6.15 0.19
C PRO A 322 -49.31 5.04 -0.31
N GLN A 323 -50.56 5.03 0.17
CA GLN A 323 -51.60 4.13 -0.34
C GLN A 323 -52.13 4.58 -1.72
N ASN A 324 -51.73 5.77 -2.18
CA ASN A 324 -52.15 6.36 -3.45
C ASN A 324 -50.97 6.41 -4.42
N THR A 325 -51.24 6.15 -5.70
CA THR A 325 -50.27 6.24 -6.79
C THR A 325 -49.83 7.71 -7.00
N PRO A 326 -48.52 8.03 -7.06
CA PRO A 326 -48.04 9.36 -7.40
C PRO A 326 -48.63 9.85 -8.72
N SER A 327 -48.89 11.16 -8.82
CA SER A 327 -49.34 11.77 -10.07
C SER A 327 -48.22 11.78 -11.12
N GLU A 328 -48.57 11.79 -12.41
CA GLU A 328 -47.59 11.88 -13.52
C GLU A 328 -46.65 13.09 -13.37
N GLU A 329 -47.17 14.20 -12.85
CA GLU A 329 -46.41 15.43 -12.64
C GLU A 329 -45.37 15.27 -11.52
N GLU A 330 -45.69 14.57 -10.43
CA GLU A 330 -44.74 14.25 -9.36
C GLU A 330 -43.64 13.29 -9.85
N ILE A 331 -44.01 12.30 -10.67
CA ILE A 331 -43.05 11.36 -11.28
C ILE A 331 -42.09 12.11 -12.20
N LYS A 332 -42.61 12.97 -13.08
CA LYS A 332 -41.80 13.78 -14.01
C LYS A 332 -40.86 14.72 -13.26
N ASN A 333 -41.37 15.46 -12.28
CA ASN A 333 -40.58 16.40 -11.48
C ASN A 333 -39.50 15.71 -10.64
N TYR A 334 -39.76 14.49 -10.16
CA TYR A 334 -38.77 13.74 -9.39
C TYR A 334 -37.68 13.16 -10.27
N ALA A 335 -38.04 12.62 -11.44
CA ALA A 335 -37.09 12.14 -12.43
C ALA A 335 -36.15 13.26 -12.87
N ASP A 336 -36.71 14.41 -13.30
CA ASP A 336 -35.98 15.59 -13.76
C ASP A 336 -34.91 16.07 -12.75
N LYS A 337 -35.29 16.15 -11.47
CA LYS A 337 -34.36 16.56 -10.39
C LYS A 337 -33.28 15.54 -10.03
N ASN A 338 -33.37 14.30 -10.52
CA ASN A 338 -32.44 13.21 -10.19
C ASN A 338 -31.93 12.52 -11.48
N MET A 339 -31.84 13.26 -12.59
CA MET A 339 -31.57 12.70 -13.92
C MET A 339 -30.29 11.86 -13.96
N ASP A 340 -29.25 12.35 -13.31
CA ASP A 340 -27.91 11.73 -13.28
C ASP A 340 -27.91 10.32 -12.68
N ARG A 341 -28.93 9.97 -11.88
CA ARG A 341 -29.06 8.62 -11.29
C ARG A 341 -29.72 7.61 -12.22
N TYR A 342 -30.47 8.08 -13.22
CA TYR A 342 -31.31 7.24 -14.07
C TYR A 342 -30.83 7.19 -15.52
N ARG A 343 -29.93 8.10 -15.89
CA ARG A 343 -29.32 8.22 -17.21
C ARG A 343 -28.18 7.20 -17.37
N ASP A 344 -28.24 6.40 -18.42
CA ASP A 344 -27.19 5.41 -18.74
C ASP A 344 -26.18 6.02 -19.75
N HIS A 345 -26.61 7.01 -20.54
CA HIS A 345 -25.78 7.79 -21.48
C HIS A 345 -26.10 9.29 -21.40
N GLU A 346 -25.10 10.18 -21.53
CA GLU A 346 -25.27 11.64 -21.47
C GLU A 346 -26.38 12.19 -22.39
N GLU A 347 -26.64 11.51 -23.51
CA GLU A 347 -27.62 11.91 -24.52
C GLU A 347 -29.07 11.47 -24.21
N ASP A 348 -29.32 10.65 -23.19
CA ASP A 348 -30.67 10.12 -22.93
C ASP A 348 -31.64 11.27 -22.60
N LEU A 349 -32.75 11.33 -23.35
CA LEU A 349 -33.81 12.32 -23.11
C LEU A 349 -34.66 11.90 -21.90
N LEU A 350 -35.13 12.88 -21.11
CA LEU A 350 -35.99 12.66 -19.93
C LEU A 350 -37.20 11.75 -20.24
N GLU A 351 -37.82 11.89 -21.41
CA GLU A 351 -38.96 11.05 -21.83
C GLU A 351 -38.58 9.58 -22.04
N GLU A 352 -37.38 9.29 -22.55
CA GLU A 352 -36.86 7.94 -22.72
C GLU A 352 -36.51 7.28 -21.37
N VAL A 353 -35.90 8.05 -20.46
CA VAL A 353 -35.63 7.62 -19.08
C VAL A 353 -36.93 7.33 -18.32
N LEU A 354 -37.95 8.20 -18.49
CA LEU A 354 -39.27 8.01 -17.88
C LEU A 354 -40.00 6.78 -18.42
N GLU A 355 -39.80 6.40 -19.68
CA GLU A 355 -40.41 5.20 -20.27
C GLU A 355 -39.70 3.92 -19.79
N LEU A 356 -38.37 3.90 -19.81
CA LEU A 356 -37.56 2.71 -19.50
C LEU A 356 -37.41 2.44 -17.99
N LYS A 357 -37.33 3.49 -17.15
CA LYS A 357 -37.03 3.36 -15.71
C LYS A 357 -38.22 3.72 -14.81
N ARG A 358 -39.42 3.92 -15.37
CA ARG A 358 -40.63 4.39 -14.68
C ARG A 358 -40.90 3.72 -13.34
N GLY A 359 -40.82 2.38 -13.30
CA GLY A 359 -41.12 1.60 -12.10
C GLY A 359 -40.17 1.93 -10.94
N ARG A 360 -38.87 2.07 -11.24
CA ARG A 360 -37.84 2.44 -10.27
C ARG A 360 -38.01 3.88 -9.78
N ILE A 361 -38.34 4.80 -10.69
CA ILE A 361 -38.62 6.21 -10.36
C ILE A 361 -39.82 6.32 -9.40
N ILE A 362 -40.90 5.58 -9.65
CA ILE A 362 -42.09 5.55 -8.78
C ILE A 362 -41.73 4.98 -7.40
N GLU A 363 -40.94 3.91 -7.35
CA GLU A 363 -40.47 3.31 -6.10
C GLU A 363 -39.62 4.28 -5.27
N ASP A 364 -38.63 4.92 -5.90
CA ASP A 364 -37.75 5.91 -5.26
C ASP A 364 -38.54 7.16 -4.80
N LEU A 365 -39.50 7.63 -5.59
CA LEU A 365 -40.40 8.73 -5.24
C LEU A 365 -41.29 8.37 -4.05
N ASN A 366 -41.90 7.19 -4.05
CA ASN A 366 -42.73 6.72 -2.93
C ASN A 366 -41.91 6.60 -1.65
N ALA A 367 -40.67 6.10 -1.74
CA ALA A 367 -39.75 6.06 -0.61
C ALA A 367 -39.40 7.48 -0.12
N SER A 368 -39.17 8.44 -1.02
CA SER A 368 -38.92 9.85 -0.69
C SER A 368 -40.11 10.50 0.01
N ILE A 369 -41.33 10.27 -0.46
CA ILE A 369 -42.56 10.79 0.16
C ILE A 369 -42.78 10.16 1.53
N ALA A 370 -42.58 8.84 1.66
CA ALA A 370 -42.69 8.12 2.93
C ALA A 370 -41.69 8.67 3.96
N LYS A 371 -40.44 8.93 3.55
CA LYS A 371 -39.40 9.58 4.36
C LYS A 371 -39.83 10.94 4.88
N GLN A 372 -40.31 11.82 4.00
CA GLN A 372 -40.79 13.14 4.39
C GLN A 372 -41.97 13.06 5.38
N LYS A 373 -42.94 12.18 5.12
CA LYS A 373 -44.10 11.99 6.02
C LYS A 373 -43.69 11.45 7.39
N ALA A 374 -42.81 10.46 7.45
CA ALA A 374 -42.31 9.90 8.70
C ALA A 374 -41.57 10.98 9.52
N GLN A 375 -40.69 11.75 8.88
CA GLN A 375 -39.96 12.84 9.52
C GLN A 375 -40.89 13.94 10.02
N SER A 376 -41.88 14.36 9.22
CA SER A 376 -42.86 15.38 9.61
C SER A 376 -43.75 14.91 10.76
N ALA A 377 -44.25 13.67 10.71
CA ALA A 377 -45.08 13.09 11.76
C ALA A 377 -44.35 13.06 13.11
N LEU A 378 -43.10 12.59 13.13
CA LEU A 378 -42.29 12.60 14.34
C LEU A 378 -41.93 14.01 14.81
N SER A 379 -41.71 14.94 13.88
CA SER A 379 -41.42 16.33 14.25
C SER A 379 -42.63 17.01 14.90
N SER A 380 -43.83 16.83 14.36
CA SER A 380 -45.08 17.30 14.94
C SER A 380 -45.35 16.65 16.31
N LEU A 381 -45.11 15.34 16.42
CA LEU A 381 -45.24 14.62 17.68
C LEU A 381 -44.27 15.19 18.73
N ARG A 382 -42.99 15.33 18.39
CA ARG A 382 -41.96 15.90 19.26
C ARG A 382 -42.34 17.30 19.74
N ILE A 383 -42.81 18.20 18.85
CA ILE A 383 -43.24 19.55 19.23
C ILE A 383 -44.40 19.49 20.22
N THR A 384 -45.37 18.61 19.97
CA THR A 384 -46.53 18.41 20.86
C THR A 384 -46.06 17.93 22.24
N LEU A 385 -45.11 17.01 22.28
CA LEU A 385 -44.56 16.46 23.51
C LEU A 385 -43.65 17.42 24.28
N GLY A 386 -42.87 18.25 23.60
CA GLY A 386 -42.03 19.27 24.23
C GLY A 386 -42.84 20.31 25.01
N ASN A 387 -44.12 20.51 24.66
CA ASN A 387 -45.04 21.39 25.37
C ASN A 387 -45.68 20.73 26.60
N LEU A 388 -45.57 19.41 26.75
CA LEU A 388 -46.11 18.66 27.89
C LEU A 388 -44.98 18.39 28.89
N THR A 389 -45.10 18.91 30.10
CA THR A 389 -44.13 18.71 31.20
C THR A 389 -43.75 17.23 31.33
N GLY A 390 -42.46 16.91 31.39
CA GLY A 390 -41.79 15.62 31.09
C GLY A 390 -42.18 14.34 31.86
N LYS A 391 -43.47 14.14 32.18
CA LYS A 391 -44.04 12.94 32.82
C LYS A 391 -44.97 12.14 31.90
N VAL A 392 -45.08 12.50 30.62
CA VAL A 392 -45.98 11.77 29.72
C VAL A 392 -45.37 10.42 29.34
N PRO A 393 -46.09 9.30 29.51
CA PRO A 393 -45.61 7.97 29.16
C PRO A 393 -45.50 7.83 27.63
N LEU A 394 -44.26 7.80 27.11
CA LEU A 394 -43.96 7.80 25.68
C LEU A 394 -44.48 6.54 24.98
N ASP A 395 -44.57 5.42 25.67
CA ASP A 395 -45.09 4.15 25.14
C ASP A 395 -46.56 4.27 24.73
N ASN A 396 -47.39 4.93 25.54
CA ASN A 396 -48.82 5.13 25.26
C ASN A 396 -49.04 6.09 24.10
N ILE A 397 -48.18 7.10 23.98
CA ILE A 397 -48.19 8.04 22.86
C ILE A 397 -47.76 7.34 21.57
N ALA A 398 -46.66 6.60 21.59
CA ALA A 398 -46.20 5.86 20.42
C ALA A 398 -47.32 4.93 19.91
N LYS A 399 -47.99 4.20 20.82
CA LYS A 399 -49.15 3.36 20.50
C LYS A 399 -50.30 4.13 19.85
N SER A 400 -50.65 5.33 20.33
CA SER A 400 -51.77 6.10 19.77
C SER A 400 -51.49 6.64 18.36
N TYR A 401 -50.22 6.75 17.97
CA TYR A 401 -49.79 7.16 16.63
C TYR A 401 -49.33 5.98 15.76
N ASN A 402 -49.51 4.73 16.21
CA ASN A 402 -49.03 3.52 15.54
C ASN A 402 -47.51 3.55 15.24
N LEU A 403 -46.74 4.05 16.20
CA LEU A 403 -45.27 4.14 16.17
C LEU A 403 -44.64 3.11 17.10
N SER A 404 -43.37 2.78 16.85
CA SER A 404 -42.59 1.89 17.71
C SER A 404 -41.98 2.66 18.88
N TYR A 405 -41.89 2.01 20.05
CA TYR A 405 -41.27 2.55 21.25
C TYR A 405 -40.16 1.60 21.72
N GLY A 406 -39.05 2.16 22.19
CA GLY A 406 -37.98 1.41 22.84
C GLY A 406 -37.31 2.24 23.93
N GLN A 407 -36.49 1.56 24.72
CA GLN A 407 -35.73 2.17 25.80
C GLN A 407 -34.34 1.53 25.87
N HIS A 408 -33.34 2.36 26.15
CA HIS A 408 -32.00 1.91 26.51
C HIS A 408 -31.61 2.50 27.87
N SER A 409 -30.88 1.72 28.67
CA SER A 409 -30.40 2.10 30.00
C SER A 409 -28.89 1.95 30.07
N ASP A 410 -28.21 2.90 30.72
CA ASP A 410 -26.76 2.91 30.95
C ASP A 410 -25.91 2.67 29.68
N VAL A 411 -26.31 3.30 28.57
CA VAL A 411 -25.54 3.23 27.32
C VAL A 411 -24.31 4.12 27.46
N ALA A 412 -23.12 3.55 27.49
CA ALA A 412 -21.88 4.31 27.42
C ALA A 412 -21.74 5.00 26.05
N GLU A 413 -21.21 6.22 26.03
CA GLU A 413 -20.98 7.00 24.82
C GLU A 413 -20.19 6.23 23.74
N THR A 414 -19.24 5.39 24.15
CA THR A 414 -18.42 4.57 23.27
C THR A 414 -19.22 3.48 22.54
N ASN A 415 -20.30 2.98 23.16
CA ASN A 415 -21.13 1.90 22.62
C ASN A 415 -22.40 2.41 21.94
N PHE A 416 -22.65 3.73 21.96
CA PHE A 416 -23.87 4.30 21.40
C PHE A 416 -24.06 3.98 19.91
N LEU A 417 -22.97 3.97 19.14
CA LEU A 417 -23.01 3.69 17.71
C LEU A 417 -23.34 2.23 17.39
N ASP A 418 -23.29 1.31 18.34
CA ASP A 418 -23.60 -0.11 18.11
C ASP A 418 -25.10 -0.39 18.17
N LEU A 419 -25.90 0.59 18.60
CA LEU A 419 -27.35 0.50 18.62
C LEU A 419 -27.92 0.51 17.21
N LYS A 420 -28.48 -0.62 16.76
CA LYS A 420 -29.06 -0.78 15.41
C LYS A 420 -30.14 0.25 15.10
N ASP A 421 -30.91 0.65 16.12
CA ASP A 421 -32.11 1.47 15.93
C ASP A 421 -31.79 2.97 15.90
N VAL A 422 -30.92 3.41 16.83
CA VAL A 422 -30.68 4.83 17.13
C VAL A 422 -29.22 5.29 16.99
N GLY A 423 -28.28 4.36 16.69
CA GLY A 423 -26.84 4.56 16.78
C GLY A 423 -26.22 5.45 15.69
N THR A 424 -26.62 6.71 15.61
CA THR A 424 -26.04 7.70 14.67
C THR A 424 -25.12 8.69 15.36
N THR A 425 -24.09 9.17 14.66
CA THR A 425 -23.15 10.18 15.20
C THR A 425 -23.85 11.47 15.62
N SER A 426 -24.88 11.86 14.86
CA SER A 426 -25.69 13.04 15.17
C SER A 426 -26.53 12.86 16.45
N ALA A 427 -27.11 11.68 16.66
CA ALA A 427 -27.87 11.38 17.87
C ALA A 427 -26.95 11.28 19.10
N LYS A 428 -25.81 10.59 18.94
CA LYS A 428 -24.75 10.50 19.95
C LYS A 428 -24.39 11.88 20.47
N LYS A 429 -23.97 12.77 19.56
CA LYS A 429 -23.55 14.14 19.91
C LYS A 429 -24.62 14.87 20.71
N GLN A 430 -25.88 14.82 20.26
CA GLN A 430 -26.94 15.54 20.94
C GLN A 430 -27.24 14.97 22.33
N ILE A 431 -27.23 13.65 22.47
CA ILE A 431 -27.55 12.96 23.72
C ILE A 431 -26.51 13.24 24.81
N TYR A 432 -25.22 13.10 24.48
CA TYR A 432 -24.16 13.22 25.48
C TYR A 432 -23.66 14.66 25.69
N GLU A 433 -23.80 15.55 24.69
CA GLU A 433 -23.24 16.90 24.79
C GLU A 433 -24.29 18.00 25.00
N SER A 434 -25.57 17.76 24.68
CA SER A 434 -26.56 18.84 24.56
C SER A 434 -27.87 18.64 25.33
N LEU A 435 -28.34 17.40 25.49
CA LEU A 435 -29.62 17.13 26.16
C LEU A 435 -29.47 17.13 27.69
N LYS A 436 -30.49 17.63 28.38
CA LYS A 436 -30.66 17.43 29.82
C LYS A 436 -31.68 16.33 30.08
N SER A 437 -31.63 15.71 31.25
CA SER A 437 -32.66 14.73 31.65
C SER A 437 -34.06 15.34 31.55
N GLY A 438 -34.91 14.70 30.77
CA GLY A 438 -36.27 15.12 30.43
C GLY A 438 -36.42 15.75 29.04
N ASP A 439 -35.32 16.19 28.41
CA ASP A 439 -35.36 16.88 27.11
C ASP A 439 -35.50 15.90 25.93
N PHE A 440 -36.07 16.42 24.83
CA PHE A 440 -36.24 15.71 23.57
C PHE A 440 -35.19 16.11 22.53
N SER A 441 -34.55 15.11 21.94
CA SER A 441 -33.68 15.28 20.78
C SER A 441 -34.44 15.80 19.57
N ARG A 442 -33.73 16.27 18.54
CA ARG A 442 -34.33 16.43 17.21
C ARG A 442 -34.66 15.07 16.59
N VAL A 443 -35.42 15.08 15.50
CA VAL A 443 -35.65 13.88 14.71
C VAL A 443 -34.39 13.55 13.91
N PHE A 444 -33.94 12.31 14.00
CA PHE A 444 -32.81 11.76 13.26
C PHE A 444 -33.29 10.67 12.31
N ALA A 445 -32.56 10.47 11.22
CA ALA A 445 -32.69 9.24 10.43
C ALA A 445 -31.98 8.09 11.17
N GLY A 446 -32.61 6.92 11.23
CA GLY A 446 -32.03 5.69 11.77
C GLY A 446 -31.00 5.07 10.84
N ARG A 447 -30.28 4.05 11.32
CA ARG A 447 -29.44 3.20 10.44
C ARG A 447 -30.29 2.25 9.58
N THR A 448 -31.46 1.88 10.10
CA THR A 448 -32.54 1.21 9.38
C THR A 448 -33.43 2.24 8.70
N GLN A 449 -34.21 1.85 7.69
CA GLN A 449 -35.14 2.73 6.95
C GLN A 449 -36.23 3.30 7.87
N GLY A 450 -35.96 4.44 8.51
CA GLY A 450 -36.83 5.05 9.50
C GLY A 450 -36.25 6.29 10.16
N TYR A 451 -37.09 6.93 10.95
CA TYR A 451 -36.75 8.13 11.70
C TYR A 451 -37.04 7.93 13.19
N PHE A 452 -36.33 8.62 14.06
CA PHE A 452 -36.55 8.56 15.49
C PHE A 452 -36.24 9.88 16.19
N PHE A 453 -36.79 10.07 17.38
CA PHE A 453 -36.27 11.02 18.36
C PHE A 453 -36.18 10.33 19.72
N VAL A 454 -35.30 10.84 20.58
CA VAL A 454 -35.10 10.30 21.93
C VAL A 454 -35.53 11.32 22.99
N ARG A 455 -35.93 10.80 24.15
CA ARG A 455 -36.02 11.54 25.41
C ARG A 455 -34.95 11.02 26.35
N LEU A 456 -34.02 11.89 26.72
CA LEU A 456 -32.99 11.55 27.70
C LEU A 456 -33.65 11.39 29.08
N THR A 457 -33.51 10.23 29.72
CA THR A 457 -34.05 10.01 31.07
C THR A 457 -32.99 10.28 32.13
N GLU A 458 -31.74 9.89 31.87
CA GLU A 458 -30.62 10.05 32.79
C GLU A 458 -29.32 10.20 32.00
N LEU A 459 -28.46 11.15 32.41
CA LEU A 459 -27.09 11.28 31.94
C LEU A 459 -26.17 11.22 33.15
N VAL A 460 -25.31 10.21 33.17
CA VAL A 460 -24.21 10.09 34.12
C VAL A 460 -22.98 10.69 33.45
N GLU A 461 -22.61 11.89 33.89
CA GLU A 461 -21.44 12.61 33.37
C GLU A 461 -20.13 11.86 33.67
N ASN A 462 -19.07 12.25 32.95
CA ASN A 462 -17.72 11.71 33.12
C ASN A 462 -17.27 11.75 34.58
N GLY A 463 -17.22 10.58 35.21
CA GLY A 463 -16.62 10.38 36.52
C GLY A 463 -15.21 9.83 36.36
N ARG A 464 -14.22 10.50 36.94
CA ARG A 464 -12.89 9.91 37.10
C ARG A 464 -12.91 8.97 38.29
N LEU A 465 -12.40 7.75 38.13
CA LEU A 465 -12.20 6.83 39.24
C LEU A 465 -11.20 7.45 40.22
N SER A 466 -11.59 7.58 41.49
CA SER A 466 -10.68 7.89 42.58
C SER A 466 -9.80 6.68 42.91
N LYS A 467 -8.74 6.90 43.69
CA LYS A 467 -7.91 5.81 44.23
C LYS A 467 -8.75 4.84 45.06
N GLU A 468 -9.70 5.37 45.84
CA GLU A 468 -10.65 4.60 46.62
C GLU A 468 -11.58 3.76 45.74
N ASP A 469 -12.06 4.31 44.61
CA ASP A 469 -12.88 3.57 43.66
C ASP A 469 -12.09 2.41 43.03
N VAL A 470 -10.86 2.66 42.57
CA VAL A 470 -9.99 1.60 42.01
C VAL A 470 -9.69 0.50 43.05
N ALA A 471 -9.55 0.90 44.32
CA ALA A 471 -9.28 -0.02 45.41
C ALA A 471 -10.48 -0.89 45.77
N ASN A 472 -11.70 -0.35 45.73
CA ASN A 472 -12.90 -0.99 46.28
C ASN A 472 -13.89 -1.51 45.22
N ASP A 473 -13.86 -1.00 43.99
CA ASP A 473 -14.75 -1.37 42.88
C ASP A 473 -13.93 -1.95 41.71
N GLU A 474 -13.64 -3.25 41.80
CA GLU A 474 -12.91 -3.99 40.75
C GLU A 474 -13.62 -3.88 39.40
N ASN A 475 -14.95 -3.94 39.38
CA ASN A 475 -15.72 -3.98 38.15
C ASN A 475 -15.57 -2.68 37.37
N ALA A 476 -15.66 -1.54 38.04
CA ALA A 476 -15.46 -0.26 37.39
C ALA A 476 -14.02 -0.03 36.92
N PHE A 477 -13.03 -0.49 37.69
CA PHE A 477 -11.63 -0.46 37.26
C PHE A 477 -11.41 -1.31 36.00
N LEU A 478 -11.88 -2.57 36.00
CA LEU A 478 -11.71 -3.47 34.87
C LEU A 478 -12.45 -2.96 33.63
N LYS A 479 -13.62 -2.32 33.80
CA LYS A 479 -14.34 -1.68 32.70
C LYS A 479 -13.55 -0.52 32.11
N ALA A 480 -12.96 0.34 32.94
CA ALA A 480 -12.07 1.41 32.47
C ALA A 480 -10.82 0.84 31.77
N TYR A 481 -10.23 -0.23 32.31
CA TYR A 481 -9.12 -0.93 31.68
C TYR A 481 -9.50 -1.52 30.32
N TYR A 482 -10.66 -2.17 30.22
CA TYR A 482 -11.19 -2.72 28.97
C TYR A 482 -11.41 -1.63 27.93
N GLU A 483 -12.06 -0.51 28.25
CA GLU A 483 -12.32 0.55 27.27
C GLU A 483 -11.02 1.15 26.70
N ASN A 484 -9.97 1.27 27.53
CA ASN A 484 -8.65 1.75 27.08
C ASN A 484 -7.83 0.69 26.33
N ASN A 485 -8.17 -0.59 26.45
CA ASN A 485 -7.49 -1.69 25.80
C ASN A 485 -8.46 -2.53 24.94
N LYS A 486 -9.55 -1.94 24.43
CA LYS A 486 -10.65 -2.68 23.79
C LYS A 486 -10.19 -3.51 22.60
N TRP A 487 -9.16 -3.04 21.91
CA TRP A 487 -8.51 -3.74 20.79
C TRP A 487 -7.82 -5.05 21.20
N ASP A 488 -7.30 -5.12 22.42
CA ASP A 488 -6.63 -6.30 22.96
C ASP A 488 -7.60 -7.44 23.29
N PHE A 489 -8.89 -7.12 23.38
CA PHE A 489 -10.00 -8.06 23.67
C PHE A 489 -10.95 -8.20 22.49
N LYS A 490 -10.57 -7.65 21.33
CA LYS A 490 -11.34 -7.86 20.11
C LYS A 490 -11.07 -9.28 19.64
N SER A 491 -12.03 -10.17 19.90
CA SER A 491 -12.04 -11.51 19.33
C SER A 491 -11.88 -11.45 17.81
N VAL A 492 -11.10 -12.37 17.26
CA VAL A 492 -10.79 -12.43 15.82
C VAL A 492 -12.08 -12.64 15.03
N ASP A 493 -12.24 -11.91 13.92
CA ASP A 493 -13.39 -12.10 13.02
C ASP A 493 -13.39 -13.55 12.47
N GLU A 494 -14.56 -14.15 12.41
CA GLU A 494 -14.73 -15.53 11.93
C GLU A 494 -15.48 -15.54 10.58
N TYR A 495 -15.03 -16.40 9.67
CA TYR A 495 -15.52 -16.49 8.30
C TYR A 495 -15.84 -17.93 7.92
N ARG A 496 -16.92 -18.12 7.15
CA ARG A 496 -17.22 -19.38 6.48
C ARG A 496 -16.99 -19.16 4.99
N LEU A 497 -15.98 -19.84 4.45
CA LEU A 497 -15.57 -19.63 3.07
C LEU A 497 -15.99 -20.79 2.17
N ALA A 498 -16.32 -20.46 0.92
CA ALA A 498 -16.40 -21.41 -0.17
C ALA A 498 -15.30 -21.13 -1.20
N TYR A 499 -14.56 -22.16 -1.59
CA TYR A 499 -13.48 -22.09 -2.56
C TYR A 499 -13.94 -22.69 -3.89
N VAL A 500 -13.61 -21.99 -4.98
CA VAL A 500 -13.67 -22.54 -6.33
C VAL A 500 -12.26 -22.70 -6.84
N VAL A 501 -11.87 -23.94 -7.15
CA VAL A 501 -10.48 -24.29 -7.48
C VAL A 501 -10.40 -24.91 -8.87
N ALA A 502 -9.50 -24.37 -9.70
CA ALA A 502 -9.05 -24.92 -10.98
C ALA A 502 -7.69 -25.61 -10.80
N ASP A 503 -7.68 -26.88 -10.41
CA ASP A 503 -6.47 -27.68 -10.22
C ASP A 503 -5.92 -28.19 -11.58
N TYR A 504 -4.67 -27.83 -11.89
CA TYR A 504 -3.97 -28.22 -13.11
C TYR A 504 -3.87 -29.73 -13.30
N ASN A 505 -3.55 -30.48 -12.24
CA ASN A 505 -3.36 -31.92 -12.33
C ASN A 505 -4.67 -32.64 -12.63
N GLU A 506 -5.77 -32.14 -12.08
CA GLU A 506 -7.09 -32.73 -12.34
C GLU A 506 -7.69 -32.30 -13.66
N ILE A 507 -7.48 -31.04 -14.04
CA ILE A 507 -7.78 -30.55 -15.39
C ILE A 507 -7.01 -31.39 -16.40
N GLU A 508 -5.73 -31.65 -16.19
CA GLU A 508 -4.92 -32.48 -17.09
C GLU A 508 -5.39 -33.94 -17.18
N LYS A 509 -5.82 -34.54 -16.06
CA LYS A 509 -6.40 -35.89 -16.03
C LYS A 509 -7.75 -35.98 -16.73
N SER A 510 -8.57 -34.93 -16.63
CA SER A 510 -9.92 -34.88 -17.23
C SER A 510 -9.91 -34.40 -18.69
N LEU A 511 -8.86 -33.69 -19.11
CA LEU A 511 -8.66 -33.25 -20.48
C LEU A 511 -8.15 -34.41 -21.36
N ILE A 512 -9.09 -35.10 -21.98
CA ILE A 512 -8.83 -35.98 -23.11
C ILE A 512 -9.30 -35.24 -24.36
N PRO A 513 -8.42 -34.54 -25.11
CA PRO A 513 -8.81 -33.88 -26.34
C PRO A 513 -9.37 -34.93 -27.30
N THR A 514 -10.59 -34.71 -27.78
CA THR A 514 -11.16 -35.59 -28.78
C THR A 514 -10.38 -35.45 -30.09
N THR A 515 -10.47 -36.44 -30.97
CA THR A 515 -9.85 -36.32 -32.31
C THR A 515 -10.38 -35.11 -33.07
N ASN A 516 -11.63 -34.70 -32.80
CA ASN A 516 -12.23 -33.50 -33.38
C ASN A 516 -11.58 -32.22 -32.83
N ASP A 517 -11.33 -32.12 -31.53
CA ASP A 517 -10.64 -30.97 -30.92
C ASP A 517 -9.24 -30.78 -31.49
N LEU A 518 -8.51 -31.89 -31.68
CA LEU A 518 -7.18 -31.88 -32.29
C LEU A 518 -7.22 -31.38 -33.74
N LYS A 519 -8.19 -31.85 -34.53
CA LYS A 519 -8.37 -31.41 -35.92
C LYS A 519 -8.75 -29.94 -35.99
N GLN A 520 -9.69 -29.48 -35.16
CA GLN A 520 -10.08 -28.07 -35.10
C GLN A 520 -8.90 -27.17 -34.69
N PHE A 521 -8.08 -27.61 -33.72
CA PHE A 521 -6.85 -26.89 -33.36
C PHE A 521 -5.89 -26.82 -34.54
N TYR A 522 -5.58 -27.97 -35.15
CA TYR A 522 -4.68 -28.04 -36.30
C TYR A 522 -5.19 -27.15 -37.44
N ASP A 523 -6.45 -27.26 -37.84
CA ASP A 523 -7.01 -26.47 -38.93
C ASP A 523 -6.99 -24.97 -38.66
N LYS A 524 -7.21 -24.57 -37.40
CA LYS A 524 -7.17 -23.17 -37.00
C LYS A 524 -5.75 -22.59 -37.00
N TYR A 525 -4.74 -23.38 -36.62
CA TYR A 525 -3.37 -22.88 -36.38
C TYR A 525 -2.32 -23.43 -37.36
N LYS A 526 -2.70 -24.22 -38.37
CA LYS A 526 -1.76 -24.85 -39.32
C LYS A 526 -0.96 -23.86 -40.15
N GLU A 527 -1.49 -22.67 -40.41
CA GLU A 527 -0.74 -21.62 -41.12
C GLU A 527 0.41 -21.04 -40.30
N GLU A 528 0.18 -20.87 -39.00
CA GLU A 528 1.13 -20.26 -38.08
C GLU A 528 2.17 -21.28 -37.59
N LEU A 529 1.74 -22.52 -37.33
CA LEU A 529 2.54 -23.51 -36.61
C LEU A 529 3.07 -24.65 -37.49
N TYR A 530 2.43 -24.97 -38.62
CA TYR A 530 2.70 -26.20 -39.38
C TYR A 530 2.91 -25.98 -40.89
N LYS A 531 3.10 -24.72 -41.33
CA LYS A 531 3.44 -24.36 -42.71
C LYS A 531 4.95 -24.48 -42.94
N THR A 532 5.33 -25.23 -43.96
CA THR A 532 6.70 -25.42 -44.43
C THR A 532 6.85 -24.88 -45.86
N GLU A 533 8.07 -24.85 -46.39
CA GLU A 533 8.34 -24.44 -47.78
C GLU A 533 7.57 -25.30 -48.80
N ASP A 534 7.35 -26.58 -48.48
CA ASP A 534 6.65 -27.55 -49.34
C ASP A 534 5.14 -27.68 -49.05
N GLY A 535 4.58 -26.81 -48.21
CA GLY A 535 3.16 -26.85 -47.81
C GLY A 535 2.93 -27.20 -46.34
N TYR A 536 1.76 -27.74 -45.99
CA TYR A 536 1.42 -28.05 -44.59
C TYR A 536 1.82 -29.46 -44.20
N GLN A 537 2.41 -29.63 -43.01
CA GLN A 537 2.73 -30.97 -42.49
C GLN A 537 1.45 -31.78 -42.22
N ASP A 538 1.38 -33.05 -42.64
CA ASP A 538 0.18 -33.90 -42.44
C ASP A 538 -0.21 -34.02 -40.96
N PHE A 539 -1.50 -33.95 -40.66
CA PHE A 539 -2.03 -34.02 -39.30
C PHE A 539 -1.53 -35.24 -38.52
N ASN A 540 -1.40 -36.40 -39.16
CA ASN A 540 -0.91 -37.61 -38.47
C ASN A 540 0.57 -37.49 -38.12
N SER A 541 1.36 -36.78 -38.92
CA SER A 541 2.79 -36.55 -38.68
C SER A 541 3.05 -35.61 -37.50
N VAL A 542 2.16 -34.65 -37.25
CA VAL A 542 2.26 -33.68 -36.15
C VAL A 542 1.32 -33.96 -34.98
N LYS A 543 0.61 -35.09 -35.00
CA LYS A 543 -0.49 -35.40 -34.06
C LYS A 543 -0.09 -35.28 -32.59
N ASN A 544 1.12 -35.68 -32.22
CA ASN A 544 1.60 -35.62 -30.84
C ASN A 544 1.89 -34.17 -30.38
N ASP A 545 2.43 -33.34 -31.27
CA ASP A 545 2.64 -31.91 -30.98
C ASP A 545 1.29 -31.17 -30.90
N VAL A 546 0.39 -31.44 -31.85
CA VAL A 546 -1.00 -30.94 -31.82
C VAL A 546 -1.70 -31.36 -30.53
N LEU A 547 -1.52 -32.61 -30.08
CA LEU A 547 -2.07 -33.10 -28.81
C LEU A 547 -1.55 -32.30 -27.61
N SER A 548 -0.24 -32.09 -27.52
CA SER A 548 0.37 -31.30 -26.45
C SER A 548 -0.13 -29.85 -26.43
N ARG A 549 -0.14 -29.18 -27.59
CA ARG A 549 -0.58 -27.79 -27.73
C ARG A 549 -2.08 -27.62 -27.53
N ALA A 550 -2.89 -28.55 -28.03
CA ALA A 550 -4.34 -28.53 -27.81
C ALA A 550 -4.69 -28.77 -26.33
N LYS A 551 -3.96 -29.66 -25.63
CA LYS A 551 -4.08 -29.81 -24.17
C LYS A 551 -3.76 -28.50 -23.45
N ASN A 552 -2.68 -27.81 -23.82
CA ASN A 552 -2.32 -26.51 -23.25
C ASN A 552 -3.39 -25.44 -23.53
N LEU A 553 -3.92 -25.36 -24.76
CA LEU A 553 -4.99 -24.42 -25.10
C LEU A 553 -6.27 -24.70 -24.30
N LEU A 554 -6.66 -25.96 -24.16
CA LEU A 554 -7.83 -26.35 -23.38
C LEU A 554 -7.63 -26.06 -21.88
N LYS A 555 -6.42 -26.28 -21.35
CA LYS A 555 -6.02 -25.88 -20.00
C LYS A 555 -6.20 -24.36 -19.83
N THR A 556 -5.65 -23.54 -20.73
CA THR A 556 -5.82 -22.08 -20.70
C THR A 556 -7.29 -21.67 -20.75
N ARG A 557 -8.12 -22.32 -21.57
CA ARG A 557 -9.57 -22.04 -21.63
C ARG A 557 -10.27 -22.35 -20.31
N ILE A 558 -9.97 -23.48 -19.66
CA ILE A 558 -10.55 -23.81 -18.35
C ILE A 558 -10.11 -22.79 -17.29
N LEU A 559 -8.85 -22.33 -17.36
CA LEU A 559 -8.37 -21.26 -16.48
C LEU A 559 -9.00 -19.90 -16.77
N GLN A 560 -9.47 -19.64 -17.98
CA GLN A 560 -10.28 -18.44 -18.26
C GLN A 560 -11.71 -18.59 -17.70
N LYS A 561 -12.24 -19.82 -17.65
CA LYS A 561 -13.58 -20.07 -17.09
C LYS A 561 -13.65 -19.75 -15.59
N ILE A 562 -12.58 -19.92 -14.82
CA ILE A 562 -12.60 -19.53 -13.40
C ILE A 562 -12.88 -18.03 -13.22
N GLY A 563 -12.30 -17.16 -14.08
CA GLY A 563 -12.58 -15.72 -14.08
C GLY A 563 -14.02 -15.41 -14.51
N ALA A 564 -14.58 -16.18 -15.45
CA ALA A 564 -15.99 -16.04 -15.83
C ALA A 564 -16.94 -16.44 -14.68
N VAL A 565 -16.66 -17.54 -13.98
CA VAL A 565 -17.43 -17.96 -12.80
C VAL A 565 -17.31 -16.92 -11.69
N GLN A 566 -16.09 -16.41 -11.41
CA GLN A 566 -15.88 -15.35 -10.43
C GLN A 566 -16.70 -14.09 -10.77
N LYS A 567 -16.69 -13.63 -12.02
CA LYS A 567 -17.50 -12.48 -12.48
C LYS A 567 -18.99 -12.73 -12.28
N GLN A 568 -19.48 -13.94 -12.56
CA GLN A 568 -20.88 -14.31 -12.28
C GLN A 568 -21.18 -14.31 -10.79
N CYS A 569 -20.26 -14.79 -9.94
CA CYS A 569 -20.41 -14.74 -8.48
C CYS A 569 -20.48 -13.31 -7.96
N LYS A 570 -19.63 -12.41 -8.47
CA LYS A 570 -19.68 -10.97 -8.15
C LYS A 570 -21.05 -10.36 -8.51
N ASN A 571 -21.61 -10.73 -9.66
CA ASN A 571 -22.92 -10.25 -10.11
C ASN A 571 -24.10 -10.81 -9.29
N LEU A 572 -23.96 -12.01 -8.71
CA LEU A 572 -25.01 -12.64 -7.90
C LEU A 572 -25.24 -11.95 -6.54
N GLY A 573 -24.29 -11.12 -6.09
CA GLY A 573 -24.42 -10.28 -4.89
C GLY A 573 -24.62 -11.06 -3.59
N ASN A 574 -25.40 -10.48 -2.65
CA ASN A 574 -25.65 -11.01 -1.29
C ASN A 574 -26.78 -12.04 -1.19
N ASN A 575 -27.12 -12.73 -2.28
CA ASN A 575 -28.23 -13.67 -2.23
C ASN A 575 -27.93 -14.85 -1.28
N ALA A 576 -28.88 -15.20 -0.41
CA ALA A 576 -28.72 -16.30 0.56
C ALA A 576 -28.45 -17.68 -0.09
N ASN A 577 -28.59 -17.79 -1.41
CA ASN A 577 -28.37 -19.00 -2.21
C ASN A 577 -27.06 -18.99 -3.03
N VAL A 578 -26.10 -18.13 -2.71
CA VAL A 578 -24.84 -18.03 -3.47
C VAL A 578 -24.06 -19.35 -3.44
N GLY A 579 -23.97 -20.05 -2.30
CA GLY A 579 -23.23 -21.32 -2.20
C GLY A 579 -23.65 -22.38 -3.24
N PRO A 580 -24.91 -22.85 -3.24
CA PRO A 580 -25.39 -23.84 -4.22
C PRO A 580 -25.28 -23.38 -5.68
N ALA A 581 -25.52 -22.09 -5.94
CA ALA A 581 -25.40 -21.54 -7.29
C ALA A 581 -23.94 -21.57 -7.78
N VAL A 582 -22.98 -21.23 -6.92
CA VAL A 582 -21.56 -21.26 -7.23
C VAL A 582 -21.08 -22.69 -7.45
N GLU A 583 -21.51 -23.63 -6.60
CA GLU A 583 -21.19 -25.04 -6.75
C GLU A 583 -21.67 -25.56 -8.12
N GLU A 584 -22.91 -25.24 -8.50
CA GLU A 584 -23.45 -25.64 -9.79
C GLU A 584 -22.69 -25.00 -10.96
N LEU A 585 -22.37 -23.70 -10.88
CA LEU A 585 -21.59 -22.99 -11.89
C LEU A 585 -20.20 -23.62 -12.05
N GLY A 586 -19.49 -23.85 -10.94
CA GLY A 586 -18.18 -24.50 -10.93
C GLY A 586 -18.24 -25.90 -11.52
N ARG A 587 -19.22 -26.72 -11.11
CA ARG A 587 -19.41 -28.08 -11.62
C ARG A 587 -19.66 -28.11 -13.13
N ARG A 588 -20.49 -27.20 -13.67
CA ARG A 588 -20.77 -27.09 -15.11
C ARG A 588 -19.52 -26.84 -15.95
N VAL A 589 -18.53 -26.16 -15.39
CA VAL A 589 -17.27 -25.86 -16.10
C VAL A 589 -16.09 -26.76 -15.70
N GLY A 590 -16.32 -27.77 -14.85
CA GLY A 590 -15.31 -28.71 -14.40
C GLY A 590 -14.36 -28.17 -13.33
N LEU A 591 -14.81 -27.19 -12.54
CA LEU A 591 -14.09 -26.66 -11.39
C LEU A 591 -14.52 -27.38 -10.12
N LYS A 592 -13.61 -27.47 -9.15
CA LYS A 592 -13.91 -27.99 -7.83
C LYS A 592 -14.50 -26.92 -6.93
N TYR A 593 -15.41 -27.36 -6.07
CA TYR A 593 -16.03 -26.55 -5.04
C TYR A 593 -15.72 -27.17 -3.68
N TYR A 594 -15.26 -26.35 -2.75
CA TYR A 594 -15.06 -26.72 -1.35
C TYR A 594 -15.75 -25.70 -0.48
N GLU A 595 -16.40 -26.13 0.59
CA GLU A 595 -17.07 -25.25 1.53
C GLU A 595 -16.64 -25.58 2.95
N SER A 596 -16.33 -24.54 3.72
CA SER A 596 -15.96 -24.68 5.14
C SER A 596 -17.19 -25.13 5.94
N ALA A 597 -17.03 -26.15 6.77
CA ALA A 597 -18.13 -26.73 7.55
C ALA A 597 -18.64 -25.80 8.67
N SER A 598 -17.78 -24.90 9.15
CA SER A 598 -18.09 -23.92 10.20
C SER A 598 -17.42 -22.58 9.91
N LEU A 599 -17.77 -21.58 10.72
CA LEU A 599 -17.01 -20.34 10.84
C LEU A 599 -15.60 -20.66 11.36
N GLN A 600 -14.59 -19.98 10.81
CA GLN A 600 -13.17 -20.16 11.10
C GLN A 600 -12.46 -18.81 11.17
N THR A 601 -11.46 -18.68 12.03
CA THR A 601 -10.57 -17.52 12.05
C THR A 601 -9.64 -17.51 10.84
N VAL A 602 -9.05 -16.35 10.53
CA VAL A 602 -8.06 -16.21 9.43
C VAL A 602 -6.89 -17.20 9.60
N ASP A 603 -6.44 -17.44 10.82
CA ASP A 603 -5.32 -18.35 11.09
C ASP A 603 -5.71 -19.83 10.93
N GLU A 604 -6.94 -20.20 11.31
CA GLU A 604 -7.48 -21.54 11.05
C GLU A 604 -7.66 -21.79 9.55
N ILE A 605 -8.16 -20.79 8.82
CA ILE A 605 -8.29 -20.83 7.36
C ILE A 605 -6.90 -21.02 6.72
N LYS A 606 -5.90 -20.24 7.16
CA LYS A 606 -4.51 -20.38 6.71
C LYS A 606 -3.94 -21.77 6.97
N LYS A 607 -4.27 -22.35 8.12
CA LYS A 607 -3.81 -23.68 8.52
C LYS A 607 -4.48 -24.80 7.72
N GLU A 608 -5.77 -24.69 7.43
CA GLU A 608 -6.49 -25.67 6.61
C GLU A 608 -5.99 -25.64 5.16
N ASN A 609 -5.68 -24.44 4.64
CA ASN A 609 -5.10 -24.23 3.31
C ASN A 609 -5.75 -25.11 2.24
N VAL A 610 -7.07 -24.99 2.10
CA VAL A 610 -7.86 -25.80 1.14
C VAL A 610 -7.27 -25.81 -0.28
N PRO A 611 -6.70 -24.71 -0.82
CA PRO A 611 -6.04 -24.74 -2.12
C PRO A 611 -4.69 -25.49 -2.16
N GLY A 612 -4.04 -25.70 -1.01
CA GLY A 612 -2.67 -26.23 -0.94
C GLY A 612 -1.63 -25.24 -1.46
N ASP A 613 -1.84 -23.95 -1.21
CA ASP A 613 -0.96 -22.86 -1.62
C ASP A 613 0.01 -22.52 -0.48
N ASP A 614 1.32 -22.69 -0.68
CA ASP A 614 2.33 -22.44 0.35
C ASP A 614 2.37 -20.94 0.75
N GLU A 615 1.87 -20.06 -0.10
CA GLU A 615 1.77 -18.61 0.12
C GLU A 615 0.33 -18.17 0.44
N PHE A 616 -0.52 -19.12 0.87
CA PHE A 616 -1.92 -18.85 1.13
C PHE A 616 -2.12 -17.78 2.21
N SER A 617 -2.51 -16.58 1.78
CA SER A 617 -2.96 -15.51 2.66
C SER A 617 -4.34 -15.06 2.23
N PRO A 618 -5.40 -15.54 2.90
CA PRO A 618 -6.77 -15.10 2.63
C PRO A 618 -6.87 -13.61 2.99
N ASN A 619 -6.84 -12.72 1.99
CA ASN A 619 -7.13 -11.30 2.15
C ASN A 619 -8.64 -11.10 2.35
N VAL A 620 -9.17 -11.66 3.44
CA VAL A 620 -10.58 -11.52 3.80
C VAL A 620 -10.71 -10.22 4.59
N THR A 621 -11.37 -9.23 3.99
CA THR A 621 -11.78 -8.02 4.71
C THR A 621 -13.28 -8.06 4.99
N LYS A 622 -13.77 -7.21 5.90
CA LYS A 622 -15.22 -7.08 6.19
C LYS A 622 -16.06 -6.83 4.93
N ASP A 623 -15.47 -6.22 3.91
CA ASP A 623 -16.14 -5.86 2.65
C ASP A 623 -15.93 -6.90 1.53
N THR A 624 -15.02 -7.86 1.73
CA THR A 624 -14.70 -8.87 0.72
C THR A 624 -15.80 -9.92 0.67
N LYS A 625 -16.58 -9.93 -0.41
CA LYS A 625 -17.61 -10.96 -0.65
C LYS A 625 -17.10 -12.09 -1.53
N VAL A 626 -16.38 -11.74 -2.59
CA VAL A 626 -15.76 -12.65 -3.55
C VAL A 626 -14.34 -12.18 -3.77
N SER A 627 -13.36 -13.03 -3.55
CA SER A 627 -11.94 -12.70 -3.74
C SER A 627 -11.60 -12.54 -5.22
N GLU A 628 -10.42 -11.98 -5.48
CA GLU A 628 -9.80 -12.11 -6.79
C GLU A 628 -9.40 -13.56 -7.09
N VAL A 629 -9.23 -13.85 -8.38
CA VAL A 629 -8.62 -15.11 -8.82
C VAL A 629 -7.14 -15.07 -8.49
N VAL A 630 -6.71 -15.98 -7.64
CA VAL A 630 -5.32 -16.14 -7.20
C VAL A 630 -4.70 -17.30 -7.96
N ASP A 631 -3.53 -17.06 -8.55
CA ASP A 631 -2.65 -18.08 -9.09
C ASP A 631 -1.88 -18.77 -7.97
N TYR A 632 -1.78 -20.09 -8.01
CA TYR A 632 -0.91 -20.88 -7.12
C TYR A 632 -0.22 -22.00 -7.90
N LYS A 633 0.73 -22.69 -7.25
CA LYS A 633 1.60 -23.70 -7.89
C LYS A 633 0.85 -24.74 -8.72
N ASN A 634 -0.31 -25.19 -8.25
CA ASN A 634 -1.08 -26.25 -8.91
C ASN A 634 -2.34 -25.73 -9.60
N GLY A 635 -2.58 -24.42 -9.74
CA GLY A 635 -3.85 -23.99 -10.31
C GLY A 635 -4.18 -22.51 -10.17
N LYS A 636 -5.48 -22.24 -10.25
CA LYS A 636 -6.09 -20.96 -9.86
C LYS A 636 -7.20 -21.22 -8.86
N TYR A 637 -7.45 -20.31 -7.93
CA TYR A 637 -8.64 -20.36 -7.08
C TYR A 637 -9.20 -18.97 -6.81
N PHE A 638 -10.43 -18.89 -6.36
CA PHE A 638 -10.96 -17.75 -5.63
C PHE A 638 -11.86 -18.27 -4.50
N PHE A 639 -12.10 -17.45 -3.48
CA PHE A 639 -13.01 -17.79 -2.40
C PHE A 639 -14.18 -16.80 -2.32
N ILE A 640 -15.24 -17.24 -1.67
CA ILE A 640 -16.46 -16.49 -1.41
C ILE A 640 -16.70 -16.53 0.09
N VAL A 641 -16.99 -15.38 0.69
CA VAL A 641 -17.41 -15.28 2.08
C VAL A 641 -18.91 -15.60 2.13
N LEU A 642 -19.25 -16.81 2.56
CA LEU A 642 -20.65 -17.24 2.71
C LEU A 642 -21.27 -16.66 3.98
N GLU A 643 -20.49 -16.62 5.05
CA GLU A 643 -20.89 -16.08 6.34
C GLU A 643 -19.70 -15.34 6.94
N HIS A 644 -19.96 -14.16 7.48
CA HIS A 644 -18.98 -13.39 8.24
C HIS A 644 -19.64 -13.02 9.56
N LYS A 645 -19.05 -13.50 10.64
CA LYS A 645 -19.43 -13.10 11.99
C LYS A 645 -18.39 -12.12 12.48
N SER A 646 -18.65 -10.83 12.24
CA SER A 646 -17.83 -9.82 12.89
C SER A 646 -18.15 -9.84 14.37
N LYS A 647 -17.11 -10.05 15.18
CA LYS A 647 -17.22 -9.86 16.60
C LYS A 647 -16.80 -8.42 16.89
N ASP A 648 -17.68 -7.49 16.58
CA ASP A 648 -17.54 -6.12 17.08
C ASP A 648 -17.54 -6.20 18.61
N GLY A 649 -16.53 -5.56 19.22
CA GLY A 649 -15.96 -5.91 20.53
C GLY A 649 -16.94 -6.55 21.52
N GLU A 650 -16.60 -7.76 21.97
CA GLU A 650 -17.40 -8.52 22.94
C GLU A 650 -17.73 -7.62 24.13
N LYS A 651 -18.98 -7.69 24.60
CA LYS A 651 -19.43 -6.83 25.71
C LYS A 651 -18.51 -7.07 26.89
N PHE A 652 -18.15 -6.01 27.62
CA PHE A 652 -17.26 -6.11 28.77
C PHE A 652 -17.72 -7.22 29.75
N GLU A 653 -19.02 -7.39 29.94
CA GLU A 653 -19.61 -8.42 30.80
C GLU A 653 -19.30 -9.86 30.33
N GLU A 654 -19.10 -10.07 29.02
CA GLU A 654 -18.76 -11.37 28.41
C GLU A 654 -17.26 -11.67 28.53
N VAL A 655 -16.41 -10.65 28.46
CA VAL A 655 -14.93 -10.78 28.54
C VAL A 655 -14.32 -10.40 29.88
N ARG A 656 -15.13 -10.09 30.90
CA ARG A 656 -14.65 -9.53 32.17
C ARG A 656 -13.53 -10.35 32.83
N GLU A 657 -13.67 -11.68 32.87
CA GLU A 657 -12.68 -12.55 33.48
C GLU A 657 -11.38 -12.61 32.66
N GLU A 658 -11.47 -12.56 31.32
CA GLU A 658 -10.29 -12.45 30.44
C GLU A 658 -9.59 -11.09 30.64
N VAL A 659 -10.35 -10.01 30.78
CA VAL A 659 -9.82 -8.67 31.08
C VAL A 659 -9.06 -8.69 32.41
N LYS A 660 -9.63 -9.34 33.43
CA LYS A 660 -8.99 -9.51 34.73
C LYS A 660 -7.71 -10.33 34.61
N GLU A 661 -7.75 -11.48 33.94
CA GLU A 661 -6.60 -12.36 33.74
C GLU A 661 -5.47 -11.62 33.02
N LYS A 662 -5.77 -10.94 31.90
CA LYS A 662 -4.79 -10.19 31.11
C LYS A 662 -4.21 -9.01 31.88
N PHE A 663 -5.03 -8.30 32.67
CA PHE A 663 -4.53 -7.25 33.56
C PHE A 663 -3.54 -7.81 34.60
N LEU A 664 -3.92 -8.89 35.30
CA LEU A 664 -3.08 -9.51 36.32
C LEU A 664 -1.80 -10.08 35.72
N GLN A 665 -1.87 -10.69 34.54
CA GLN A 665 -0.72 -11.18 33.81
C GLN A 665 0.23 -10.03 33.45
N LYS A 666 -0.28 -8.91 32.94
CA LYS A 666 0.53 -7.72 32.63
C LYS A 666 1.22 -7.17 33.88
N GLN A 667 0.52 -7.09 35.01
CA GLN A 667 1.11 -6.68 36.29
C GLN A 667 2.17 -7.67 36.79
N ALA A 668 1.96 -8.97 36.56
CA ALA A 668 2.92 -10.00 36.89
C ALA A 668 4.20 -9.90 36.04
N VAL A 669 4.08 -9.57 34.74
CA VAL A 669 5.21 -9.28 33.85
C VAL A 669 5.97 -8.05 34.30
N ASP A 670 5.27 -6.95 34.62
CA ASP A 670 5.89 -5.74 35.16
C ASP A 670 6.68 -6.04 36.44
N ALA A 671 6.12 -6.85 37.34
CA ALA A 671 6.80 -7.29 38.55
C ALA A 671 8.01 -8.18 38.27
N ALA A 672 7.90 -9.13 37.34
CA ALA A 672 9.01 -9.97 36.90
C ALA A 672 10.14 -9.13 36.27
N LYS A 673 9.79 -8.08 35.52
CA LYS A 673 10.74 -7.13 34.91
C LYS A 673 11.47 -6.30 35.95
N ASN A 674 10.76 -5.78 36.95
CA ASN A 674 11.37 -5.09 38.08
C ASN A 674 12.31 -6.01 38.86
N PHE A 675 11.90 -7.25 39.11
CA PHE A 675 12.76 -8.25 39.73
C PHE A 675 14.02 -8.54 38.90
N ALA A 676 13.89 -8.71 37.58
CA ALA A 676 15.03 -8.89 36.69
C ALA A 676 15.98 -7.67 36.68
N ASN A 677 15.44 -6.44 36.80
CA ASN A 677 16.24 -5.23 36.97
C ASN A 677 17.01 -5.23 38.29
N ASP A 678 16.39 -5.65 39.38
CA ASP A 678 17.08 -5.78 40.68
C ASP A 678 18.22 -6.80 40.62
N VAL A 679 17.99 -7.94 39.94
CA VAL A 679 19.02 -8.96 39.66
C VAL A 679 20.16 -8.37 38.82
N ALA A 680 19.86 -7.58 37.79
CA ALA A 680 20.86 -6.91 36.95
C ALA A 680 21.68 -5.86 37.73
N ALA A 681 21.04 -5.11 38.64
CA ALA A 681 21.70 -4.15 39.51
C ALA A 681 22.65 -4.86 40.51
N GLU A 682 22.21 -5.98 41.09
CA GLU A 682 23.05 -6.81 41.95
C GLU A 682 24.26 -7.38 41.20
N PHE A 683 24.06 -7.90 39.98
CA PHE A 683 25.15 -8.34 39.11
C PHE A 683 26.17 -7.22 38.89
N THR A 684 25.70 -6.02 38.52
CA THR A 684 26.57 -4.88 38.20
C THR A 684 27.39 -4.46 39.42
N SER A 685 26.78 -4.42 40.60
CA SER A 685 27.46 -4.13 41.87
C SER A 685 28.51 -5.20 42.23
N THR A 686 28.17 -6.47 42.05
CA THR A 686 29.06 -7.60 42.36
C THR A 686 30.24 -7.65 41.40
N LEU A 687 29.99 -7.44 40.10
CA LEU A 687 31.02 -7.38 39.07
C LEU A 687 31.98 -6.20 39.31
N ALA A 688 31.48 -5.04 39.73
CA ALA A 688 32.34 -3.89 40.04
C ALA A 688 33.34 -4.20 41.18
N LYS A 689 32.90 -4.92 42.22
CA LYS A 689 33.78 -5.38 43.31
C LYS A 689 34.81 -6.39 42.83
N ALA A 690 34.39 -7.32 41.97
CA ALA A 690 35.26 -8.31 41.36
C ALA A 690 36.32 -7.68 40.44
N LYS A 691 35.91 -6.71 39.59
CA LYS A 691 36.79 -5.91 38.73
C LYS A 691 37.89 -5.20 39.53
N LYS A 692 37.52 -4.52 40.62
CA LYS A 692 38.48 -3.86 41.52
C LYS A 692 39.53 -4.84 42.07
N SER A 693 39.11 -6.06 42.41
CA SER A 693 40.03 -7.09 42.91
C SER A 693 41.00 -7.59 41.83
N ILE A 694 40.54 -7.69 40.58
CA ILE A 694 41.38 -8.02 39.42
C ILE A 694 42.34 -6.87 39.11
N ASP A 695 41.87 -5.62 39.15
CA ASP A 695 42.71 -4.45 38.91
C ASP A 695 43.89 -4.41 39.89
N THR A 696 43.62 -4.57 41.20
CA THR A 696 44.66 -4.65 42.23
C THR A 696 45.61 -5.84 42.03
N TYR A 697 45.15 -6.97 41.50
CA TYR A 697 46.02 -8.12 41.19
C TYR A 697 47.03 -7.84 40.06
N PHE A 698 46.67 -6.95 39.13
CA PHE A 698 47.50 -6.57 37.99
C PHE A 698 48.30 -5.28 38.19
N GLU A 699 48.05 -4.52 39.27
CA GLU A 699 48.88 -3.39 39.66
C GLU A 699 50.36 -3.83 39.81
N GLY A 700 51.25 -3.24 39.00
CA GLY A 700 52.70 -3.48 39.06
C GLY A 700 53.27 -4.56 38.14
N LYS A 701 52.48 -5.16 37.24
CA LYS A 701 52.97 -6.08 36.20
C LYS A 701 53.20 -5.35 34.84
N ASP A 702 53.86 -6.01 33.87
CA ASP A 702 54.18 -5.47 32.52
C ASP A 702 52.97 -5.38 31.54
N ALA A 703 52.80 -4.25 30.85
CA ALA A 703 51.51 -3.77 30.32
C ALA A 703 50.88 -4.61 29.19
N LYS A 704 51.67 -5.16 28.25
CA LYS A 704 51.12 -5.79 27.03
C LYS A 704 50.63 -7.22 27.21
N GLU A 705 51.31 -8.02 28.03
CA GLU A 705 50.90 -9.40 28.29
C GLU A 705 49.68 -9.44 29.24
N ILE A 706 49.59 -8.44 30.13
CA ILE A 706 48.47 -8.26 31.08
C ILE A 706 47.15 -8.03 30.39
N GLU A 707 47.09 -7.23 29.34
CA GLU A 707 45.80 -6.76 28.83
C GLU A 707 44.94 -7.92 28.31
N SER A 708 45.56 -8.83 27.55
CA SER A 708 44.90 -10.05 27.08
C SER A 708 44.49 -10.99 28.22
N GLU A 709 45.38 -11.22 29.19
CA GLU A 709 45.09 -12.08 30.35
C GLU A 709 44.00 -11.48 31.25
N LYS A 710 44.00 -10.15 31.39
CA LYS A 710 43.03 -9.38 32.17
C LYS A 710 41.65 -9.44 31.51
N ILE A 711 41.55 -9.26 30.19
CA ILE A 711 40.29 -9.40 29.45
C ILE A 711 39.73 -10.82 29.62
N ALA A 712 40.53 -11.86 29.41
CA ALA A 712 40.10 -13.25 29.58
C ALA A 712 39.62 -13.56 31.02
N LYS A 713 40.31 -13.02 32.04
CA LYS A 713 39.88 -13.13 33.44
C LYS A 713 38.59 -12.37 33.73
N LEU A 714 38.41 -11.19 33.13
CA LEU A 714 37.20 -10.37 33.26
C LEU A 714 35.98 -11.03 32.62
N GLU A 715 36.15 -11.66 31.45
CA GLU A 715 35.09 -12.44 30.81
C GLU A 715 34.68 -13.62 31.70
N LYS A 716 35.66 -14.40 32.16
CA LYS A 716 35.40 -15.55 33.04
C LYS A 716 34.73 -15.15 34.35
N ILE A 717 35.17 -14.06 34.99
CA ILE A 717 34.57 -13.61 36.25
C ILE A 717 33.16 -13.06 36.04
N SER A 718 32.88 -12.42 34.90
CA SER A 718 31.53 -11.92 34.59
C SER A 718 30.53 -13.08 34.49
N GLN A 719 30.91 -14.17 33.83
CA GLN A 719 30.10 -15.38 33.71
C GLN A 719 29.83 -16.02 35.08
N GLU A 720 30.86 -16.17 35.91
CA GLU A 720 30.71 -16.75 37.26
C GLU A 720 29.87 -15.86 38.18
N VAL A 721 30.03 -14.54 38.11
CA VAL A 721 29.21 -13.58 38.87
C VAL A 721 27.75 -13.67 38.43
N PHE A 722 27.46 -13.67 37.12
CA PHE A 722 26.10 -13.79 36.61
C PHE A 722 25.44 -15.10 37.05
N ARG A 723 26.14 -16.22 36.90
CA ARG A 723 25.69 -17.54 37.38
C ARG A 723 25.44 -17.54 38.89
N THR A 724 26.34 -16.96 39.68
CA THR A 724 26.21 -16.91 41.14
C THR A 724 25.01 -16.08 41.58
N VAL A 725 24.81 -14.92 40.97
CA VAL A 725 23.66 -14.05 41.26
C VAL A 725 22.36 -14.73 40.84
N ALA A 726 22.32 -15.37 39.66
CA ALA A 726 21.17 -16.16 39.21
C ALA A 726 20.79 -17.27 40.22
N LEU A 727 21.77 -18.07 40.64
CA LEU A 727 21.57 -19.15 41.61
C LEU A 727 21.13 -18.64 42.99
N LYS A 728 21.65 -17.49 43.43
CA LYS A 728 21.22 -16.83 44.69
C LYS A 728 19.73 -16.50 44.66
N HIS A 729 19.20 -16.13 43.51
CA HIS A 729 17.78 -15.82 43.28
C HIS A 729 16.93 -17.02 42.85
N SER A 730 17.47 -18.25 42.93
CA SER A 730 16.80 -19.48 42.50
C SER A 730 16.36 -19.48 41.04
N LEU A 731 17.06 -18.73 40.18
CA LEU A 731 16.78 -18.68 38.75
C LEU A 731 17.52 -19.80 38.01
N THR A 732 16.89 -20.35 36.97
CA THR A 732 17.53 -21.34 36.10
C THR A 732 18.47 -20.62 35.14
N TYR A 733 19.75 -20.95 35.24
CA TYR A 733 20.80 -20.41 34.38
C TYR A 733 21.00 -21.27 33.14
N HIS A 734 21.05 -20.62 31.99
CA HIS A 734 21.29 -21.23 30.69
C HIS A 734 22.47 -20.56 29.98
N ARG A 735 23.19 -21.35 29.18
CA ARG A 735 24.24 -20.87 28.28
C ARG A 735 23.89 -21.30 26.86
N SER A 736 23.89 -20.36 25.93
CA SER A 736 23.68 -20.67 24.52
C SER A 736 24.93 -21.31 23.90
N ALA A 737 24.73 -22.11 22.85
CA ALA A 737 25.79 -22.29 21.85
C ALA A 737 26.05 -20.94 21.14
N PRO A 738 27.20 -20.76 20.46
CA PRO A 738 27.36 -19.65 19.53
C PRO A 738 26.25 -19.67 18.46
N PHE A 739 25.66 -18.52 18.15
CA PHE A 739 24.56 -18.39 17.21
C PHE A 739 24.66 -17.10 16.40
N VAL A 740 24.16 -17.12 15.17
CA VAL A 740 23.98 -15.91 14.33
C VAL A 740 22.54 -15.42 14.41
N ASN A 741 21.58 -16.35 14.39
CA ASN A 741 20.16 -16.04 14.50
C ASN A 741 19.62 -16.44 15.87
N ILE A 742 18.95 -15.52 16.57
CA ILE A 742 18.35 -15.78 17.88
C ILE A 742 17.32 -16.92 17.84
N ALA A 743 16.67 -17.15 16.70
CA ALA A 743 15.72 -18.24 16.51
C ALA A 743 16.35 -19.63 16.70
N ASP A 744 17.69 -19.75 16.56
CA ASP A 744 18.44 -20.99 16.79
C ASP A 744 18.60 -21.29 18.29
N VAL A 745 18.34 -20.31 19.17
CA VAL A 745 18.39 -20.47 20.62
C VAL A 745 16.98 -20.75 21.14
N SER A 746 16.68 -22.03 21.37
CA SER A 746 15.32 -22.50 21.72
C SER A 746 14.67 -21.80 22.92
N GLY A 747 15.45 -21.31 23.88
CA GLY A 747 14.96 -20.59 25.06
C GLY A 747 14.77 -19.07 24.86
N LEU A 748 15.21 -18.53 23.72
CA LEU A 748 15.15 -17.09 23.42
C LEU A 748 14.28 -16.75 22.20
N LYS A 749 13.83 -17.76 21.44
CA LYS A 749 13.04 -17.58 20.20
C LYS A 749 11.73 -16.78 20.39
N ASP A 750 11.15 -16.82 21.60
CA ASP A 750 9.85 -16.18 21.88
C ASP A 750 10.01 -14.70 22.30
N PHE A 751 11.25 -14.18 22.40
CA PHE A 751 11.57 -12.81 22.82
C PHE A 751 11.89 -11.93 21.60
N LYS A 752 10.87 -11.37 20.95
CA LYS A 752 11.00 -10.67 19.65
C LYS A 752 12.04 -9.54 19.61
N THR A 753 12.26 -8.82 20.71
CA THR A 753 13.17 -7.67 20.75
C THR A 753 14.58 -8.02 21.26
N ILE A 754 14.82 -9.25 21.71
CA ILE A 754 16.08 -9.61 22.38
C ILE A 754 17.30 -9.55 21.44
N ASP A 755 17.13 -9.87 20.15
CA ASP A 755 18.20 -9.79 19.15
C ASP A 755 18.79 -8.37 19.07
N SER A 756 17.90 -7.36 19.06
CA SER A 756 18.31 -5.95 19.01
C SER A 756 19.05 -5.51 20.28
N GLU A 757 18.68 -6.03 21.45
CA GLU A 757 19.33 -5.72 22.72
C GLU A 757 20.69 -6.44 22.84
N ILE A 758 20.80 -7.69 22.37
CA ILE A 758 22.06 -8.44 22.31
C ILE A 758 23.08 -7.71 21.42
N LYS A 759 22.65 -7.21 20.25
CA LYS A 759 23.51 -6.47 19.31
C LYS A 759 24.09 -5.18 19.90
N LYS A 760 23.34 -4.50 20.77
CA LYS A 760 23.73 -3.27 21.50
C LYS A 760 24.62 -3.54 22.72
N ALA A 761 24.51 -4.72 23.33
CA ALA A 761 25.24 -5.06 24.55
C ALA A 761 26.76 -5.13 24.32
N SER A 762 27.52 -4.78 25.36
CA SER A 762 28.99 -4.96 25.38
C SER A 762 29.34 -6.33 25.98
N ILE A 763 30.46 -6.91 25.54
CA ILE A 763 30.94 -8.19 26.10
C ILE A 763 31.14 -8.04 27.62
N GLY A 764 30.64 -9.01 28.39
CA GLY A 764 30.68 -9.04 29.84
C GLY A 764 29.71 -8.07 30.53
N SER A 765 28.77 -7.45 29.78
CA SER A 765 27.69 -6.63 30.33
C SER A 765 26.34 -7.36 30.28
N VAL A 766 25.51 -7.09 31.27
CA VAL A 766 24.13 -7.59 31.33
C VAL A 766 23.23 -6.63 30.54
N GLY A 767 22.37 -7.20 29.70
CA GLY A 767 21.38 -6.45 28.92
C GLY A 767 20.18 -6.00 29.75
N VAL A 768 19.32 -5.18 29.14
CA VAL A 768 18.03 -4.80 29.73
C VAL A 768 17.08 -6.01 29.72
N PRO A 769 16.23 -6.21 30.75
CA PRO A 769 15.25 -7.29 30.72
C PRO A 769 14.28 -7.18 29.54
N VAL A 770 14.05 -8.29 28.85
CA VAL A 770 13.20 -8.37 27.66
C VAL A 770 12.00 -9.28 27.92
N GLU A 771 10.81 -8.83 27.55
CA GLU A 771 9.56 -9.59 27.68
C GLU A 771 9.36 -10.53 26.49
N ASP A 772 8.79 -11.71 26.73
CA ASP A 772 8.40 -12.62 25.65
C ASP A 772 7.14 -12.11 24.91
N SER A 773 6.86 -12.72 23.76
CA SER A 773 5.75 -12.29 22.91
C SER A 773 4.36 -12.54 23.50
N GLU A 774 4.25 -13.42 24.49
CA GLU A 774 2.99 -13.74 25.19
C GLU A 774 2.82 -13.00 26.52
N GLY A 775 3.83 -12.26 26.99
CA GLY A 775 3.81 -11.65 28.32
C GLY A 775 3.72 -12.68 29.45
N LYS A 776 4.45 -13.79 29.34
CA LYS A 776 4.54 -14.84 30.37
C LYS A 776 5.91 -14.92 31.01
N SER A 777 6.92 -14.31 30.40
CA SER A 777 8.29 -14.45 30.86
C SER A 777 9.12 -13.21 30.55
N VAL A 778 10.11 -12.97 31.41
CA VAL A 778 11.12 -11.93 31.22
C VAL A 778 12.50 -12.56 31.18
N CYS A 779 13.26 -12.30 30.13
CA CYS A 779 14.63 -12.76 29.97
C CYS A 779 15.62 -11.68 30.39
N LEU A 780 16.62 -12.07 31.19
CA LEU A 780 17.82 -11.29 31.44
C LEU A 780 19.02 -12.04 30.87
N PHE A 781 19.90 -11.36 30.14
CA PHE A 781 21.05 -11.98 29.48
C PHE A 781 22.36 -11.25 29.77
N LEU A 782 23.47 -11.99 29.71
CA LEU A 782 24.85 -11.54 29.71
C LEU A 782 25.47 -11.88 28.34
N LEU A 783 26.03 -10.89 27.66
CA LEU A 783 26.76 -11.15 26.41
C LEU A 783 28.15 -11.72 26.73
N ASN A 784 28.39 -12.99 26.41
CA ASN A 784 29.66 -13.67 26.68
C ASN A 784 30.70 -13.42 25.61
N SER A 785 30.29 -13.47 24.34
CA SER A 785 31.20 -13.28 23.21
C SER A 785 30.44 -12.70 22.02
N LYS A 786 31.18 -11.93 21.21
CA LYS A 786 30.73 -11.33 19.97
C LYS A 786 31.85 -11.48 18.95
N ARG A 787 31.66 -12.35 17.96
CA ARG A 787 32.64 -12.64 16.92
C ARG A 787 32.16 -12.00 15.62
N GLU A 788 32.97 -11.12 15.04
CA GLU A 788 32.71 -10.64 13.68
C GLU A 788 33.03 -11.75 12.67
N PRO A 789 32.19 -11.92 11.63
CA PRO A 789 32.44 -12.89 10.58
C PRO A 789 33.66 -12.45 9.76
N THR A 790 34.37 -13.40 9.16
CA THR A 790 35.30 -13.11 8.07
C THR A 790 34.56 -13.03 6.74
N LEU A 791 35.12 -12.35 5.73
CA LEU A 791 34.48 -12.21 4.42
C LEU A 791 34.09 -13.56 3.78
N ASN A 792 34.90 -14.60 4.01
CA ASN A 792 34.67 -15.94 3.45
C ASN A 792 33.54 -16.71 4.17
N GLU A 793 33.10 -16.27 5.34
CA GLU A 793 32.00 -16.88 6.10
C GLU A 793 30.63 -16.34 5.68
N ILE A 794 30.59 -15.21 4.95
CA ILE A 794 29.35 -14.65 4.43
C ILE A 794 29.04 -15.30 3.07
N PRO A 795 27.82 -15.81 2.84
CA PRO A 795 27.44 -16.40 1.56
C PRO A 795 27.70 -15.44 0.38
N GLN A 796 28.43 -15.91 -0.64
CA GLN A 796 28.80 -15.08 -1.80
C GLN A 796 27.58 -14.47 -2.50
N THR A 797 26.47 -15.20 -2.56
CA THR A 797 25.20 -14.72 -3.13
C THR A 797 24.68 -13.47 -2.41
N LYS A 798 24.81 -13.42 -1.07
CA LYS A 798 24.39 -12.26 -0.26
C LYS A 798 25.31 -11.06 -0.48
N LEU A 799 26.63 -11.29 -0.54
CA LEU A 799 27.59 -10.23 -0.86
C LEU A 799 27.32 -9.62 -2.24
N VAL A 800 27.03 -10.44 -3.26
CA VAL A 800 26.69 -9.97 -4.61
C VAL A 800 25.40 -9.14 -4.60
N ASN A 801 24.34 -9.60 -3.94
CA ASN A 801 23.06 -8.88 -3.90
C ASN A 801 23.16 -7.52 -3.21
N ILE A 802 24.00 -7.40 -2.18
CA ILE A 802 24.20 -6.15 -1.42
C ILE A 802 25.16 -5.24 -2.17
N GLN A 803 26.19 -5.81 -2.82
CA GLN A 803 27.03 -5.06 -3.75
C GLN A 803 26.20 -4.44 -4.88
N GLN A 804 25.22 -5.17 -5.42
CA GLN A 804 24.30 -4.68 -6.43
C GLN A 804 23.41 -3.55 -5.88
N GLY A 805 22.83 -3.71 -4.69
CA GLY A 805 22.02 -2.66 -4.07
C GLY A 805 22.79 -1.36 -3.82
N LEU A 806 24.01 -1.46 -3.29
CA LEU A 806 24.90 -0.30 -3.11
C LEU A 806 25.34 0.31 -4.44
N TRP A 807 25.52 -0.52 -5.47
CA TRP A 807 25.83 -0.03 -6.81
C TRP A 807 24.66 0.77 -7.37
N GLU A 808 23.42 0.33 -7.18
CA GLU A 808 22.22 1.06 -7.61
C GLU A 808 22.05 2.42 -6.91
N LEU A 809 22.32 2.50 -5.60
CA LEU A 809 22.30 3.78 -4.87
C LEU A 809 23.33 4.75 -5.44
N ARG A 810 24.57 4.28 -5.64
CA ARG A 810 25.64 5.09 -6.24
C ARG A 810 25.41 5.43 -7.69
N TYR A 811 24.81 4.51 -8.46
CA TYR A 811 24.38 4.74 -9.83
C TYR A 811 23.48 5.97 -9.87
N ARG A 812 22.47 6.02 -8.99
CA ARG A 812 21.50 7.11 -8.93
C ARG A 812 22.09 8.40 -8.40
N GLU A 813 22.93 8.33 -7.36
CA GLU A 813 23.68 9.48 -6.87
C GLU A 813 24.51 10.10 -8.01
N LYS A 814 25.29 9.29 -8.72
CA LYS A 814 26.08 9.73 -9.86
C LYS A 814 25.21 10.20 -11.03
N LEU A 815 24.07 9.57 -11.27
CA LEU A 815 23.07 9.99 -12.26
C LEU A 815 22.62 11.42 -12.02
N ARG A 816 22.23 11.72 -10.79
CA ARG A 816 21.81 13.05 -10.34
C ARG A 816 22.94 14.07 -10.49
N ASP A 817 24.12 13.70 -10.03
CA ASP A 817 25.26 14.60 -9.89
C ASP A 817 25.98 14.92 -11.20
N GLU A 818 26.21 13.94 -12.06
CA GLU A 818 27.01 14.12 -13.29
C GLU A 818 26.16 14.33 -14.55
N PHE A 819 24.95 13.77 -14.59
CA PHE A 819 24.18 13.69 -15.84
C PHE A 819 22.93 14.53 -15.86
N VAL A 820 22.38 14.89 -14.70
CA VAL A 820 21.05 15.53 -14.69
C VAL A 820 21.02 16.90 -14.02
N ASN A 821 22.07 17.26 -13.27
CA ASN A 821 22.28 18.64 -12.87
C ASN A 821 22.58 19.53 -14.09
N TYR A 822 21.56 20.30 -14.49
CA TYR A 822 21.63 21.22 -15.64
C TYR A 822 22.82 22.19 -15.54
N ASP A 823 23.03 22.82 -14.38
CA ASP A 823 24.10 23.81 -14.22
C ASP A 823 25.49 23.20 -14.43
N ARG A 824 25.70 21.96 -13.98
CA ARG A 824 26.94 21.21 -14.24
C ARG A 824 27.10 20.83 -15.71
N LEU A 825 26.03 20.48 -16.40
CA LEU A 825 26.08 20.23 -17.85
C LEU A 825 26.40 21.51 -18.62
N VAL A 826 25.81 22.63 -18.21
CA VAL A 826 26.07 23.96 -18.81
C VAL A 826 27.54 24.33 -18.67
N GLU A 827 28.08 24.21 -17.45
CA GLU A 827 29.51 24.46 -17.18
C GLU A 827 30.40 23.53 -18.00
N LYS A 828 30.13 22.21 -17.95
CA LYS A 828 30.94 21.20 -18.62
C LYS A 828 31.00 21.40 -20.13
N PHE A 829 29.87 21.66 -20.77
CA PHE A 829 29.80 21.76 -22.23
C PHE A 829 29.98 23.16 -22.79
N SER A 830 30.27 24.14 -21.92
CA SER A 830 30.31 25.56 -22.27
C SER A 830 29.03 25.97 -23.00
N PHE A 831 27.88 25.58 -22.45
CA PHE A 831 26.58 25.91 -23.01
C PHE A 831 26.30 27.41 -22.83
N SER A 832 25.93 28.08 -23.91
CA SER A 832 25.56 29.50 -23.90
C SER A 832 24.17 29.67 -24.49
N LEU A 833 23.27 30.33 -23.76
CA LEU A 833 22.04 30.89 -24.29
C LEU A 833 22.33 32.30 -24.80
N ASP A 834 21.73 32.67 -25.93
CA ASP A 834 21.70 34.06 -26.38
C ASP A 834 20.83 34.87 -25.41
N ASP A 835 21.22 36.10 -25.05
CA ASP A 835 20.47 36.96 -24.12
C ASP A 835 19.01 37.14 -24.56
N SER A 836 18.73 37.06 -25.87
CA SER A 836 17.37 37.10 -26.42
C SER A 836 16.49 35.88 -26.08
N ALA A 837 17.07 34.79 -25.59
CA ALA A 837 16.35 33.60 -25.15
C ALA A 837 15.95 33.64 -23.68
N GLU A 838 16.56 34.52 -22.85
CA GLU A 838 16.16 34.69 -21.44
C GLU A 838 14.84 35.45 -21.28
N GLU A 839 14.38 36.17 -22.32
CA GLU A 839 13.11 36.93 -22.33
C GLU A 839 11.90 36.15 -22.85
N LEU A 840 12.05 34.86 -23.21
CA LEU A 840 10.92 34.00 -23.54
C LEU A 840 10.22 33.58 -22.24
N ASP A 841 9.30 34.41 -21.75
CA ASP A 841 8.45 34.08 -20.60
C ASP A 841 7.65 32.81 -20.92
N GLU A 842 7.60 31.86 -19.96
CA GLU A 842 6.89 30.58 -20.12
C GLU A 842 5.38 30.76 -20.47
N GLU A 843 4.82 31.95 -20.20
CA GLU A 843 3.43 32.32 -20.51
C GLU A 843 3.19 32.43 -22.02
N ASP A 844 4.12 32.99 -22.81
CA ASP A 844 3.91 33.25 -24.25
C ASP A 844 3.86 31.97 -25.12
N LEU A 845 4.27 30.81 -24.56
CA LEU A 845 4.24 29.51 -25.24
C LEU A 845 3.06 28.63 -24.79
N LEU A 846 2.28 29.06 -23.78
CA LEU A 846 1.21 28.27 -23.15
C LEU A 846 -0.20 28.85 -23.34
N ASP A 847 -0.34 30.01 -23.99
CA ASP A 847 -1.60 30.76 -24.16
C ASP A 847 -2.76 30.05 -24.91
N ASP A 848 -2.62 28.76 -25.28
CA ASP A 848 -3.66 27.97 -25.95
C ASP A 848 -4.20 26.78 -25.10
N GLU A 849 -3.74 26.55 -23.87
CA GLU A 849 -4.17 25.39 -23.05
C GLU A 849 -4.83 25.83 -21.71
N ASP A 850 -6.14 25.52 -21.58
CA ASP A 850 -6.88 25.24 -20.32
C ASP A 850 -7.79 26.31 -19.65
N GLU A 851 -8.54 27.14 -20.41
CA GLU A 851 -9.68 27.92 -19.83
C GLU A 851 -11.08 27.24 -19.93
N GLU A 852 -11.24 26.02 -20.48
CA GLU A 852 -12.57 25.46 -20.77
C GLU A 852 -13.11 24.31 -19.87
N GLU A 853 -12.42 23.80 -18.85
CA GLU A 853 -12.96 22.67 -18.05
C GLU A 853 -12.71 22.78 -16.54
N ASP A 854 -13.37 23.71 -15.85
CA ASP A 854 -13.50 23.70 -14.38
C ASP A 854 -14.76 24.46 -13.87
N GLU A 855 -15.91 24.30 -14.56
CA GLU A 855 -17.23 24.62 -14.00
C GLU A 855 -18.18 23.41 -14.11
N GLU A 856 -18.12 22.48 -13.14
CA GLU A 856 -19.26 21.64 -12.71
C GLU A 856 -19.21 21.30 -11.21
#